data_AF-A0A060SZ61-F1
#
_entry.id   AF-A0A060SZ61-F1
#
_cell.length_a   1.000
_cell.length_b   1.000
_cell.length_c   1.000
_cell.angle_alpha   90.00
_cell.angle_beta   90.00
_cell.angle_gamma   90.00
#
_symmetry.space_group_name_H-M   'P 1'
#
loop_
_entity.id
_entity.type
_entity.pdbx_description
1 polymer ?
#
loop_
_entity_poly.entity_id
_entity_poly.type
_entity_poly.pdbx_seq_one_letter_code
_entity_poly.pdbx_strand_id
1 'polypeptide(L)'
;MQADPSQVRDFRMEEMAEHLEGSAPELWALMHSLLGGTPHQSSTARPETVPFWDDPADDEYWESDDDLDASAGSSPIAKEGAGKRESRCAFLVRIRSVVMISIMMHSQDQRCNALQSVTGIFLHSCGAPEKLVKVLSRMGLSISLRTIHRAVKSLSLHSVGDVEALAQTLCAAYALDNLDTKLPAGIPTVDKTADGLIHITTGTLLRLEHGVQAEDLRCSKLLWERSEDNPTASDPRPYDAKMTIRRLLTLHPEPDPPLRSLSRRGRYRAWHLTNVLMKHGPALLTSLRKNLRDPEVLDQIPVTTLVQQPVCAMDINLSTVSGNLEALSGLYSQGGVGDPFENPSAPNRSLRDLSEYVTIVHGDLGTYEHVLTAKRRRKQERTPFNRLQHVVFVPGLFHFKMAAADALWRILVMPDGSRVDDTSFMKLVGQLRPDDSSRLVLNAKFRERHDLINHVGSVLILDAWRAEVKKRWGYTTLEEWAATKPGLADIEEVANQLALEYVEGDGQDLGQYELQGSNRRDKVKENTLRTLNYLLLYEELSHAMNNGDIGRLETLFLPWIQIFRSVGKHKYANHTLRFLHALYFIYPDGLRQVIRYNILVNPTGKPKAFRAVDWVVELLNLYIKVRKLYDEVTDIYDKND
;
A
#
# COMPACT_ATOMS: atom_id res chain seq x y z
N MET A 1 -27.11 23.18 11.74
CA MET A 1 -26.78 21.74 11.84
C MET A 1 -25.29 21.65 12.00
N GLN A 2 -24.83 21.24 13.18
CA GLN A 2 -23.46 20.76 13.37
C GLN A 2 -23.49 19.31 12.91
N ALA A 3 -22.61 18.95 11.99
CA ALA A 3 -22.47 17.57 11.54
C ALA A 3 -21.48 16.89 12.48
N ASP A 4 -21.90 15.78 13.06
CA ASP A 4 -21.03 14.90 13.84
C ASP A 4 -20.39 13.86 12.92
N PRO A 5 -19.09 13.53 13.05
CA PRO A 5 -18.43 12.54 12.21
C PRO A 5 -19.12 11.17 12.18
N SER A 6 -19.72 10.73 13.29
CA SER A 6 -20.46 9.45 13.37
C SER A 6 -21.64 9.41 12.40
N GLN A 7 -22.33 10.53 12.20
CA GLN A 7 -23.48 10.63 11.31
C GLN A 7 -23.13 10.34 9.84
N VAL A 8 -21.87 10.53 9.44
CA VAL A 8 -21.39 10.24 8.09
C VAL A 8 -20.71 8.87 8.04
N ARG A 9 -19.87 8.54 9.02
CA ARG A 9 -19.12 7.26 9.06
C ARG A 9 -20.02 6.04 9.25
N ASP A 10 -21.05 6.18 10.08
CA ASP A 10 -21.92 5.07 10.48
C ASP A 10 -23.19 4.99 9.61
N PHE A 11 -23.36 5.91 8.66
CA PHE A 11 -24.49 5.87 7.74
C PHE A 11 -24.46 4.58 6.90
N ARG A 12 -25.55 3.81 6.92
CA ARG A 12 -25.78 2.64 6.09
C ARG A 12 -27.14 2.75 5.43
N MET A 13 -27.18 2.56 4.11
CA MET A 13 -28.42 2.68 3.34
C MET A 13 -29.37 1.51 3.63
N GLU A 14 -28.80 0.35 3.94
CA GLU A 14 -29.50 -0.89 4.27
C GLU A 14 -30.27 -0.75 5.59
N GLU A 15 -29.63 -0.20 6.62
CA GLU A 15 -30.27 0.07 7.92
C GLU A 15 -31.44 1.06 7.78
N MET A 16 -31.25 2.09 6.94
CA MET A 16 -32.32 3.03 6.63
C MET A 16 -33.49 2.35 5.90
N ALA A 17 -33.21 1.43 4.97
CA ALA A 17 -34.23 0.63 4.30
C ALA A 17 -35.03 -0.24 5.28
N GLU A 18 -34.33 -0.97 6.16
CA GLU A 18 -34.96 -1.80 7.21
C GLU A 18 -35.82 -0.96 8.14
N HIS A 19 -35.34 0.22 8.54
CA HIS A 19 -36.09 1.12 9.40
C HIS A 19 -37.36 1.68 8.73
N LEU A 20 -37.28 2.07 7.46
CA LEU A 20 -38.44 2.56 6.70
C LEU A 20 -39.47 1.44 6.46
N GLU A 21 -39.00 0.24 6.14
CA GLU A 21 -39.82 -0.97 5.97
C GLU A 21 -40.57 -1.32 7.26
N GLY A 22 -39.91 -1.27 8.41
CA GLY A 22 -40.54 -1.51 9.71
C GLY A 22 -41.47 -0.40 10.20
N SER A 23 -41.13 0.86 9.92
CA SER A 23 -41.88 2.02 10.46
C SER A 23 -43.10 2.38 9.62
N ALA A 24 -43.07 2.14 8.31
CA ALA A 24 -44.16 2.44 7.39
C ALA A 24 -44.35 1.32 6.36
N PRO A 25 -44.77 0.11 6.79
CA PRO A 25 -44.80 -1.08 5.95
C PRO A 25 -45.72 -0.94 4.72
N GLU A 26 -46.86 -0.26 4.87
CA GLU A 26 -47.79 -0.03 3.76
C GLU A 26 -47.20 0.91 2.70
N LEU A 27 -46.56 2.01 3.12
CA LEU A 27 -45.89 2.95 2.22
C LEU A 27 -44.69 2.29 1.54
N TRP A 28 -43.91 1.51 2.29
CA TRP A 28 -42.79 0.75 1.76
C TRP A 28 -43.26 -0.25 0.70
N ALA A 29 -44.26 -1.07 1.01
CA ALA A 29 -44.82 -2.05 0.08
C ALA A 29 -45.36 -1.39 -1.20
N LEU A 30 -46.05 -0.26 -1.07
CA LEU A 30 -46.54 0.52 -2.21
C LEU A 30 -45.38 1.01 -3.09
N MET A 31 -44.40 1.72 -2.51
CA MET A 31 -43.26 2.26 -3.25
C MET A 31 -42.42 1.15 -3.89
N HIS A 32 -42.18 0.07 -3.16
CA HIS A 32 -41.40 -1.07 -3.63
C HIS A 32 -42.10 -1.78 -4.80
N SER A 33 -43.42 -1.97 -4.72
CA SER A 33 -44.22 -2.57 -5.79
C SER A 33 -44.28 -1.68 -7.05
N LEU A 34 -44.42 -0.36 -6.88
CA LEU A 34 -44.39 0.59 -8.00
C LEU A 34 -43.06 0.60 -8.76
N LEU A 35 -41.97 0.25 -8.08
CA LEU A 35 -40.63 0.12 -8.66
C LEU A 35 -40.36 -1.27 -9.26
N GLY A 36 -41.36 -2.16 -9.29
CA GLY A 36 -41.26 -3.51 -9.84
C GLY A 36 -40.69 -4.54 -8.86
N GLY A 37 -40.59 -4.22 -7.57
CA GLY A 37 -40.25 -5.19 -6.53
C GLY A 37 -41.41 -6.14 -6.24
N THR A 38 -41.11 -7.42 -6.02
CA THR A 38 -42.11 -8.42 -5.62
C THR A 38 -42.30 -8.40 -4.10
N PRO A 39 -43.55 -8.34 -3.60
CA PRO A 39 -43.78 -8.41 -2.16
C PRO A 39 -43.47 -9.81 -1.65
N HIS A 40 -42.56 -9.88 -0.67
CA HIS A 40 -42.18 -11.07 0.11
C HIS A 40 -41.49 -12.23 -0.64
N GLN A 41 -40.16 -12.26 -0.54
CA GLN A 41 -39.49 -13.45 -0.01
C GLN A 41 -38.67 -13.02 1.19
N SER A 42 -39.00 -13.53 2.37
CA SER A 42 -38.14 -13.46 3.55
C SER A 42 -36.89 -14.29 3.27
N SER A 43 -35.94 -13.74 2.54
CA SER A 43 -34.60 -14.32 2.47
C SER A 43 -33.93 -14.04 3.81
N THR A 44 -33.86 -15.07 4.66
CA THR A 44 -33.00 -15.09 5.85
C THR A 44 -31.51 -15.13 5.49
N ALA A 45 -31.15 -15.05 4.19
CA ALA A 45 -29.78 -14.87 3.78
C ALA A 45 -29.44 -13.38 3.79
N ARG A 46 -28.53 -12.99 4.70
CA ARG A 46 -27.79 -11.72 4.56
C ARG A 46 -27.29 -11.64 3.12
N PRO A 47 -27.60 -10.58 2.36
CA PRO A 47 -26.89 -10.34 1.11
C PRO A 47 -25.41 -10.33 1.45
N GLU A 48 -24.59 -11.11 0.73
CA GLU A 48 -23.16 -10.87 0.76
C GLU A 48 -22.97 -9.37 0.50
N THR A 49 -22.27 -8.69 1.39
CA THR A 49 -21.95 -7.28 1.26
C THR A 49 -21.12 -7.12 -0.02
N VAL A 50 -21.79 -6.90 -1.15
CA VAL A 50 -21.13 -6.35 -2.33
C VAL A 50 -20.82 -4.91 -1.95
N PRO A 51 -19.54 -4.53 -1.83
CA PRO A 51 -19.17 -3.15 -1.58
C PRO A 51 -19.89 -2.25 -2.58
N PHE A 52 -20.37 -1.08 -2.14
CA PHE A 52 -20.94 -0.03 -2.99
C PHE A 52 -20.05 0.37 -4.19
N TRP A 53 -18.76 -0.04 -4.17
CA TRP A 53 -17.74 0.23 -5.17
C TRP A 53 -17.44 -0.95 -6.11
N ASP A 54 -18.00 -2.14 -5.85
CA ASP A 54 -17.95 -3.24 -6.82
C ASP A 54 -19.20 -3.11 -7.71
N ASP A 55 -19.15 -2.18 -8.67
CA ASP A 55 -20.08 -2.17 -9.79
C ASP A 55 -19.55 -3.12 -10.87
N PRO A 56 -20.21 -4.25 -11.18
CA PRO A 56 -19.81 -5.08 -12.31
C PRO A 56 -19.99 -4.37 -13.66
N ALA A 57 -20.68 -3.23 -13.71
CA ALA A 57 -20.70 -2.36 -14.89
C ALA A 57 -19.44 -1.52 -15.03
N ASP A 58 -18.66 -1.29 -13.95
CA ASP A 58 -17.30 -0.75 -14.06
C ASP A 58 -16.35 -1.82 -14.61
N ASP A 59 -16.52 -3.10 -14.22
CA ASP A 59 -15.80 -4.20 -14.88
C ASP A 59 -16.15 -4.27 -16.38
N GLU A 60 -17.42 -4.07 -16.76
CA GLU A 60 -17.88 -4.03 -18.17
C GLU A 60 -17.39 -2.75 -18.91
N TYR A 61 -17.20 -1.62 -18.21
CA TYR A 61 -16.65 -0.38 -18.76
C TYR A 61 -15.14 -0.48 -19.02
N TRP A 62 -14.38 -1.15 -18.14
CA TRP A 62 -12.96 -1.45 -18.35
C TRP A 62 -12.72 -2.66 -19.28
N GLU A 63 -13.65 -3.61 -19.38
CA GLU A 63 -13.58 -4.71 -20.37
C GLU A 63 -13.86 -4.23 -21.80
N SER A 64 -14.69 -3.19 -21.98
CA SER A 64 -15.08 -2.70 -23.31
C SER A 64 -13.96 -2.00 -24.11
N ASP A 65 -12.86 -1.61 -23.47
CA ASP A 65 -11.71 -0.97 -24.12
C ASP A 65 -10.55 -1.96 -24.43
N ASP A 66 -10.64 -3.23 -23.99
CA ASP A 66 -9.61 -4.26 -24.22
C ASP A 66 -9.98 -5.30 -25.31
N ASP A 67 -11.15 -5.21 -25.94
CA ASP A 67 -11.56 -6.12 -27.02
C ASP A 67 -11.28 -5.56 -28.43
N LEU A 68 -10.00 -5.53 -28.79
CA LEU A 68 -9.54 -5.64 -30.17
C LEU A 68 -8.69 -6.92 -30.33
N ASP A 69 -9.28 -8.11 -30.22
CA ASP A 69 -9.06 -9.15 -31.24
C ASP A 69 -10.02 -10.37 -31.15
N ALA A 70 -10.76 -10.53 -32.25
CA ALA A 70 -11.21 -11.75 -32.94
C ALA A 70 -11.67 -13.03 -32.17
N SER A 71 -12.98 -13.28 -32.30
CA SER A 71 -13.63 -14.52 -32.78
C SER A 71 -13.14 -15.91 -32.28
N ALA A 72 -13.99 -16.61 -31.51
CA ALA A 72 -14.61 -17.90 -31.88
C ALA A 72 -15.26 -18.60 -30.67
N GLY A 73 -16.46 -19.17 -30.88
CA GLY A 73 -16.97 -20.31 -30.11
C GLY A 73 -18.00 -20.01 -29.02
N SER A 74 -19.27 -20.07 -29.37
CA SER A 74 -20.40 -20.01 -28.44
C SER A 74 -20.50 -21.28 -27.57
N SER A 75 -20.62 -21.10 -26.26
CA SER A 75 -21.18 -22.10 -25.34
C SER A 75 -21.79 -21.45 -24.08
N PRO A 76 -22.69 -22.14 -23.36
CA PRO A 76 -23.85 -21.51 -22.73
C PRO A 76 -23.60 -21.05 -21.28
N ILE A 77 -23.27 -19.76 -21.11
CA ILE A 77 -23.11 -19.06 -19.81
C ILE A 77 -24.42 -18.38 -19.35
N ALA A 78 -25.57 -18.71 -19.95
CA ALA A 78 -26.80 -17.93 -19.75
C ALA A 78 -27.48 -18.06 -18.37
N LYS A 79 -27.17 -19.08 -17.54
CA LYS A 79 -27.90 -19.35 -16.29
C LYS A 79 -27.32 -18.71 -15.03
N GLU A 80 -26.01 -18.52 -14.93
CA GLU A 80 -25.38 -17.86 -13.76
C GLU A 80 -25.56 -16.33 -13.77
N GLY A 81 -25.59 -15.71 -14.95
CA GLY A 81 -25.81 -14.26 -15.10
C GLY A 81 -27.22 -13.79 -14.75
N ALA A 82 -28.23 -14.66 -14.91
CA ALA A 82 -29.63 -14.32 -14.63
C ALA A 82 -29.87 -14.07 -13.13
N GLY A 83 -29.32 -14.92 -12.24
CA GLY A 83 -29.47 -14.79 -10.79
C GLY A 83 -28.76 -13.56 -10.22
N LYS A 84 -27.55 -13.24 -10.73
CA LYS A 84 -26.83 -12.00 -10.37
C LYS A 84 -27.60 -10.75 -10.81
N ARG A 85 -28.16 -10.76 -12.02
CA ARG A 85 -28.95 -9.65 -12.57
C ARG A 85 -30.24 -9.42 -11.76
N GLU A 86 -30.94 -10.48 -11.39
CA GLU A 86 -32.17 -10.40 -10.58
C GLU A 86 -31.87 -9.86 -9.17
N SER A 87 -30.80 -10.36 -8.53
CA SER A 87 -30.33 -9.84 -7.24
C SER A 87 -29.94 -8.36 -7.31
N ARG A 88 -29.27 -7.92 -8.39
CA ARG A 88 -28.91 -6.51 -8.61
C ARG A 88 -30.14 -5.62 -8.81
N CYS A 89 -31.11 -6.08 -9.61
CA CYS A 89 -32.37 -5.37 -9.79
C CYS A 89 -33.11 -5.20 -8.46
N ALA A 90 -33.23 -6.27 -7.66
CA ALA A 90 -33.87 -6.21 -6.34
C ALA A 90 -33.17 -5.21 -5.40
N PHE A 91 -31.83 -5.20 -5.39
CA PHE A 91 -31.04 -4.26 -4.61
C PHE A 91 -31.27 -2.80 -5.05
N LEU A 92 -31.24 -2.52 -6.36
CA LEU A 92 -31.50 -1.17 -6.88
C LEU A 92 -32.93 -0.69 -6.62
N VAL A 93 -33.92 -1.57 -6.66
CA VAL A 93 -35.31 -1.24 -6.29
C VAL A 93 -35.36 -0.82 -4.82
N ARG A 94 -34.69 -1.55 -3.92
CA ARG A 94 -34.60 -1.21 -2.49
C ARG A 94 -33.98 0.18 -2.28
N ILE A 95 -32.86 0.47 -2.95
CA ILE A 95 -32.22 1.80 -2.90
C ILE A 95 -33.16 2.90 -3.39
N ARG A 96 -33.80 2.69 -4.55
CA ARG A 96 -34.73 3.66 -5.14
C ARG A 96 -35.93 3.93 -4.23
N SER A 97 -36.45 2.90 -3.55
CA SER A 97 -37.51 3.05 -2.54
C SER A 97 -37.06 3.98 -1.41
N VAL A 98 -35.86 3.76 -0.84
CA VAL A 98 -35.29 4.63 0.20
C VAL A 98 -35.16 6.07 -0.28
N VAL A 99 -34.62 6.29 -1.48
CA VAL A 99 -34.43 7.63 -2.05
C VAL A 99 -35.78 8.36 -2.21
N MET A 100 -36.78 7.72 -2.81
CA MET A 100 -38.09 8.33 -3.04
C MET A 100 -38.80 8.67 -1.72
N ILE A 101 -38.80 7.75 -0.75
CA ILE A 101 -39.38 7.98 0.57
C ILE A 101 -38.64 9.14 1.28
N SER A 102 -37.31 9.18 1.17
CA SER A 102 -36.50 10.26 1.75
C SER A 102 -36.80 11.63 1.12
N ILE A 103 -37.08 11.71 -0.18
CA ILE A 103 -37.52 12.95 -0.83
C ILE A 103 -38.87 13.40 -0.27
N MET A 104 -39.83 12.46 -0.12
CA MET A 104 -41.15 12.77 0.41
C MET A 104 -41.06 13.26 1.86
N MET A 105 -40.28 12.58 2.70
CA MET A 105 -40.04 12.97 4.10
C MET A 105 -39.36 14.34 4.20
N HIS A 106 -38.30 14.56 3.42
CA HIS A 106 -37.58 15.84 3.42
C HIS A 106 -38.45 17.02 2.97
N SER A 107 -39.40 16.76 2.07
CA SER A 107 -40.35 17.76 1.59
C SER A 107 -41.37 18.19 2.64
N GLN A 108 -41.68 17.29 3.60
CA GLN A 108 -42.58 17.59 4.73
C GLN A 108 -41.84 18.20 5.92
N ASP A 109 -40.66 17.69 6.26
CA ASP A 109 -39.79 18.25 7.29
C ASP A 109 -38.33 18.27 6.80
N GLN A 110 -37.77 19.48 6.66
CA GLN A 110 -36.38 19.68 6.24
C GLN A 110 -35.35 19.12 7.25
N ARG A 111 -35.77 18.72 8.45
CA ARG A 111 -34.95 18.00 9.43
C ARG A 111 -34.78 16.53 9.08
N CYS A 112 -35.70 15.94 8.32
CA CYS A 112 -35.56 14.59 7.77
C CYS A 112 -34.63 14.63 6.55
N ASN A 113 -33.33 14.78 6.79
CA ASN A 113 -32.34 15.04 5.75
C ASN A 113 -31.10 14.14 5.83
N ALA A 114 -31.19 12.98 6.50
CA ALA A 114 -30.04 12.09 6.71
C ALA A 114 -29.40 11.68 5.37
N LEU A 115 -30.20 11.13 4.45
CA LEU A 115 -29.74 10.76 3.10
C LEU A 115 -29.22 11.99 2.34
N GLN A 116 -29.99 13.08 2.29
CA GLN A 116 -29.62 14.30 1.58
C GLN A 116 -28.33 14.93 2.11
N SER A 117 -28.07 14.82 3.42
CA SER A 117 -26.86 15.32 4.06
C SER A 117 -25.64 14.51 3.64
N VAL A 118 -25.73 13.18 3.69
CA VAL A 118 -24.66 12.28 3.25
C VAL A 118 -24.40 12.43 1.76
N THR A 119 -25.45 12.45 0.92
CA THR A 119 -25.33 12.69 -0.52
C THR A 119 -24.70 14.05 -0.82
N GLY A 120 -25.12 15.12 -0.12
CA GLY A 120 -24.55 16.45 -0.30
C GLY A 120 -23.08 16.55 0.08
N ILE A 121 -22.68 15.94 1.21
CA ILE A 121 -21.28 15.87 1.65
C ILE A 121 -20.46 15.05 0.66
N PHE A 122 -20.98 13.90 0.21
CA PHE A 122 -20.33 13.04 -0.79
C PHE A 122 -20.09 13.78 -2.11
N LEU A 123 -21.13 14.41 -2.68
CA LEU A 123 -21.01 15.21 -3.90
C LEU A 123 -19.95 16.31 -3.77
N HIS A 124 -19.93 17.01 -2.64
CA HIS A 124 -18.91 18.02 -2.38
C HIS A 124 -17.51 17.42 -2.26
N SER A 125 -17.37 16.25 -1.64
CA SER A 125 -16.08 15.54 -1.54
C SER A 125 -15.56 15.06 -2.90
N CYS A 126 -16.46 14.75 -3.84
CA CYS A 126 -16.14 14.36 -5.20
C CYS A 126 -15.91 15.54 -6.16
N GLY A 127 -15.95 16.80 -5.68
CA GLY A 127 -15.78 17.97 -6.55
C GLY A 127 -16.98 18.23 -7.46
N ALA A 128 -18.19 17.81 -7.09
CA ALA A 128 -19.39 18.08 -7.88
C ALA A 128 -19.62 19.59 -8.04
N PRO A 129 -19.93 20.08 -9.26
CA PRO A 129 -20.13 21.51 -9.50
C PRO A 129 -21.20 22.11 -8.60
N GLU A 130 -20.99 23.34 -8.13
CA GLU A 130 -21.99 24.00 -7.29
C GLU A 130 -23.36 24.09 -7.96
N LYS A 131 -23.39 24.27 -9.29
CA LYS A 131 -24.63 24.28 -10.09
C LYS A 131 -25.36 22.94 -9.98
N LEU A 132 -24.64 21.82 -10.10
CA LEU A 132 -25.18 20.47 -9.95
C LEU A 132 -25.73 20.26 -8.53
N VAL A 133 -24.97 20.63 -7.50
CA VAL A 133 -25.40 20.53 -6.10
C VAL A 133 -26.66 21.36 -5.84
N LYS A 134 -26.75 22.57 -6.42
CA LYS A 134 -27.94 23.44 -6.33
C LYS A 134 -29.16 22.80 -7.00
N VAL A 135 -28.99 22.15 -8.15
CA VAL A 135 -30.08 21.43 -8.84
C VAL A 135 -30.55 20.23 -8.00
N LEU A 136 -29.63 19.38 -7.54
CA LEU A 136 -29.96 18.21 -6.73
C LEU A 136 -30.59 18.59 -5.39
N SER A 137 -30.20 19.73 -4.82
CA SER A 137 -30.84 20.25 -3.62
C SER A 137 -32.29 20.67 -3.85
N ARG A 138 -32.60 21.26 -5.01
CA ARG A 138 -33.98 21.59 -5.40
C ARG A 138 -34.82 20.35 -5.73
N MET A 139 -34.19 19.26 -6.18
CA MET A 139 -34.84 17.96 -6.39
C MET A 139 -35.08 17.17 -5.09
N GLY A 140 -34.59 17.65 -3.95
CA GLY A 140 -34.70 16.95 -2.66
C GLY A 140 -33.72 15.77 -2.50
N LEU A 141 -32.69 15.69 -3.35
CA LEU A 141 -31.65 14.65 -3.30
C LEU A 141 -30.42 15.07 -2.50
N SER A 142 -30.28 16.36 -2.21
CA SER A 142 -29.14 16.92 -1.47
C SER A 142 -29.57 18.07 -0.56
N ILE A 143 -28.80 18.32 0.49
CA ILE A 143 -28.92 19.55 1.26
C ILE A 143 -28.35 20.75 0.50
N SER A 144 -28.71 21.96 0.93
CA SER A 144 -28.21 23.18 0.27
C SER A 144 -26.69 23.31 0.41
N LEU A 145 -26.03 23.91 -0.59
CA LEU A 145 -24.58 24.18 -0.59
C LEU A 145 -24.11 24.89 0.70
N ARG A 146 -24.89 25.85 1.20
CA ARG A 146 -24.60 26.53 2.46
C ARG A 146 -24.57 25.57 3.66
N THR A 147 -25.44 24.57 3.67
CA THR A 147 -25.50 23.55 4.71
C THR A 147 -24.34 22.58 4.59
N ILE A 148 -23.96 22.20 3.36
CA ILE A 148 -22.75 21.41 3.08
C ILE A 148 -21.52 22.11 3.64
N HIS A 149 -21.29 23.39 3.31
CA HIS A 149 -20.13 24.13 3.82
C HIS A 149 -20.10 24.23 5.35
N ARG A 150 -21.27 24.35 6.00
CA ARG A 150 -21.38 24.31 7.47
C ARG A 150 -21.04 22.93 8.02
N ALA A 151 -21.51 21.85 7.37
CA ALA A 151 -21.19 20.48 7.75
C ALA A 151 -19.69 20.21 7.62
N VAL A 152 -19.08 20.55 6.48
CA VAL A 152 -17.63 20.42 6.25
C VAL A 152 -16.84 21.19 7.29
N LYS A 153 -17.20 22.45 7.59
CA LYS A 153 -16.54 23.23 8.64
C LYS A 153 -16.66 22.57 10.02
N SER A 154 -17.83 22.01 10.35
CA SER A 154 -18.05 21.25 11.59
C SER A 154 -17.12 20.04 11.65
N LEU A 155 -17.11 19.23 10.59
CA LEU A 155 -16.26 18.03 10.48
C LEU A 155 -14.77 18.38 10.57
N SER A 156 -14.32 19.48 9.96
CA SER A 156 -12.94 19.96 10.08
C SER A 156 -12.57 20.31 11.52
N LEU A 157 -13.46 20.96 12.28
CA LEU A 157 -13.22 21.28 13.70
C LEU A 157 -13.12 20.02 14.56
N HIS A 158 -14.00 19.03 14.34
CA HIS A 158 -13.90 17.73 15.00
C HIS A 158 -12.59 17.03 14.65
N SER A 159 -12.18 17.07 13.38
CA SER A 159 -10.92 16.48 12.93
C SER A 159 -9.70 17.08 13.63
N VAL A 160 -9.68 18.38 13.90
CA VAL A 160 -8.60 19.02 14.67
C VAL A 160 -8.53 18.46 16.08
N GLY A 161 -9.69 18.35 16.76
CA GLY A 161 -9.76 17.74 18.09
C GLY A 161 -9.30 16.28 18.11
N ASP A 162 -9.66 15.49 17.10
CA ASP A 162 -9.21 14.10 16.97
C ASP A 162 -7.69 13.99 16.74
N VAL A 163 -7.10 14.89 15.94
CA VAL A 163 -5.65 14.94 15.72
C VAL A 163 -4.92 15.28 17.01
N GLU A 164 -5.36 16.31 17.73
CA GLU A 164 -4.79 16.69 19.03
C GLU A 164 -4.92 15.56 20.04
N ALA A 165 -6.12 14.96 20.17
CA ALA A 165 -6.36 13.86 21.08
C ALA A 165 -5.45 12.67 20.80
N LEU A 166 -5.27 12.28 19.52
CA LEU A 166 -4.38 11.20 19.14
C LEU A 166 -2.90 11.54 19.40
N ALA A 167 -2.44 12.71 18.99
CA ALA A 167 -1.05 13.13 19.15
C ALA A 167 -0.64 13.24 20.63
N GLN A 168 -1.51 13.79 21.48
CA GLN A 168 -1.24 14.00 22.90
C GLN A 168 -1.15 12.69 23.70
N THR A 169 -1.59 11.56 23.14
CA THR A 169 -1.31 10.23 23.72
C THR A 169 0.18 9.88 23.72
N LEU A 170 0.98 10.59 22.90
CA LEU A 170 2.38 10.29 22.60
C LEU A 170 2.58 8.92 21.91
N CYS A 171 1.50 8.21 21.58
CA CYS A 171 1.51 6.88 20.97
C CYS A 171 1.04 6.96 19.50
N ALA A 172 1.54 7.95 18.76
CA ALA A 172 1.23 8.15 17.36
C ALA A 172 2.50 8.22 16.51
N ALA A 173 2.46 7.58 15.34
CA ALA A 173 3.42 7.81 14.27
C ALA A 173 2.92 8.94 13.36
N TYR A 174 3.86 9.71 12.83
CA TYR A 174 3.63 10.80 11.91
C TYR A 174 4.10 10.36 10.54
N ALA A 175 3.28 10.56 9.51
CA ALA A 175 3.70 10.30 8.14
C ALA A 175 3.39 11.52 7.27
N LEU A 176 4.34 11.86 6.40
CA LEU A 176 4.23 13.00 5.50
C LEU A 176 4.79 12.67 4.12
N ASP A 177 4.25 13.36 3.12
CA ASP A 177 4.72 13.28 1.75
C ASP A 177 4.41 14.58 0.99
N ASN A 178 5.05 14.75 -0.17
CA ASN A 178 4.78 15.84 -1.08
C ASN A 178 3.55 15.55 -1.95
N LEU A 179 2.74 16.59 -2.13
CA LEU A 179 1.65 16.66 -3.08
C LEU A 179 1.94 17.77 -4.10
N ASP A 180 2.63 17.39 -5.17
CA ASP A 180 2.86 18.28 -6.32
C ASP A 180 1.66 18.24 -7.27
N THR A 181 1.08 19.40 -7.55
CA THR A 181 -0.03 19.55 -8.51
C THR A 181 0.27 20.64 -9.51
N LYS A 182 0.16 20.34 -10.80
CA LYS A 182 0.29 21.33 -11.87
C LYS A 182 -1.08 21.96 -12.13
N LEU A 183 -1.22 23.25 -11.87
CA LEU A 183 -2.35 24.01 -12.38
C LEU A 183 -2.12 24.36 -13.86
N PRO A 184 -3.16 24.32 -14.71
CA PRO A 184 -3.09 24.91 -16.03
C PRO A 184 -2.83 26.41 -15.88
N ALA A 185 -1.63 26.85 -16.27
CA ALA A 185 -1.27 28.26 -16.16
C ALA A 185 -2.16 29.10 -17.10
N GLY A 186 -2.95 30.02 -16.54
CA GLY A 186 -3.37 31.21 -17.26
C GLY A 186 -2.16 32.08 -17.62
N ILE A 187 -2.35 33.01 -18.56
CA ILE A 187 -1.32 33.87 -19.17
C ILE A 187 -0.22 34.26 -18.17
N PRO A 188 1.06 33.90 -18.42
CA PRO A 188 2.17 34.22 -17.53
C PRO A 188 2.30 35.73 -17.32
N THR A 189 2.36 36.17 -16.06
CA THR A 189 2.73 37.55 -15.70
C THR A 189 4.22 37.62 -15.36
N VAL A 190 4.83 38.80 -15.53
CA VAL A 190 6.26 39.05 -15.30
C VAL A 190 6.75 38.62 -13.91
N ASP A 191 5.87 38.62 -12.90
CA ASP A 191 6.17 38.22 -11.52
C ASP A 191 5.92 36.73 -11.20
N LYS A 192 5.31 35.97 -12.12
CA LYS A 192 5.05 34.52 -11.97
C LYS A 192 5.50 33.79 -13.22
N THR A 193 6.76 33.34 -13.21
CA THR A 193 7.27 32.41 -14.22
C THR A 193 6.40 31.16 -14.29
N ALA A 194 6.11 30.74 -15.52
CA ALA A 194 4.98 29.92 -15.94
C ALA A 194 5.04 28.42 -15.54
N ASP A 195 5.22 28.07 -14.27
CA ASP A 195 5.28 26.64 -13.91
C ASP A 195 3.98 26.07 -13.31
N GLY A 196 3.06 26.91 -12.81
CA GLY A 196 1.75 26.45 -12.31
C GLY A 196 1.79 25.38 -11.21
N LEU A 197 2.98 25.00 -10.73
CA LEU A 197 3.22 23.94 -9.77
C LEU A 197 2.91 24.45 -8.37
N ILE A 198 1.88 23.86 -7.76
CA ILE A 198 1.58 23.99 -6.34
C ILE A 198 2.28 22.85 -5.62
N HIS A 199 3.14 23.20 -4.66
CA HIS A 199 3.83 22.28 -3.76
C HIS A 199 3.12 22.29 -2.41
N ILE A 200 2.33 21.26 -2.13
CA ILE A 200 1.65 21.08 -0.83
C ILE A 200 2.30 19.91 -0.10
N THR A 201 2.40 19.99 1.22
CA THR A 201 2.70 18.85 2.07
C THR A 201 1.41 18.26 2.62
N THR A 202 1.23 16.96 2.48
CA THR A 202 0.16 16.22 3.16
C THR A 202 0.75 15.40 4.30
N GLY A 203 -0.08 15.07 5.27
CA GLY A 203 0.34 14.19 6.36
C GLY A 203 -0.83 13.55 7.09
N THR A 204 -0.49 12.57 7.92
CA THR A 204 -1.44 11.82 8.73
C THR A 204 -0.77 11.33 10.00
N LEU A 205 -1.57 11.19 11.06
CA LEU A 205 -1.17 10.51 12.29
C LEU A 205 -1.73 9.09 12.26
N LEU A 206 -0.90 8.13 12.63
CA LEU A 206 -1.28 6.72 12.74
C LEU A 206 -1.16 6.31 14.20
N ARG A 207 -2.21 5.74 14.77
CA ARG A 207 -2.14 5.19 16.13
C ARG A 207 -1.15 4.03 16.15
N LEU A 208 -0.24 4.04 17.12
CA LEU A 208 0.65 2.91 17.35
C LEU A 208 -0.14 1.79 18.05
N GLU A 209 -0.21 0.64 17.39
CA GLU A 209 -0.97 -0.53 17.83
C GLU A 209 -0.10 -1.54 18.58
N HIS A 210 -0.70 -2.68 18.96
CA HIS A 210 -0.01 -3.84 19.55
C HIS A 210 0.50 -3.62 20.98
N GLY A 211 -0.28 -2.87 21.78
CA GLY A 211 -0.03 -2.70 23.21
C GLY A 211 0.97 -1.60 23.56
N VAL A 212 1.40 -0.80 22.58
CA VAL A 212 2.35 0.30 22.76
C VAL A 212 1.89 1.26 23.85
N GLN A 213 2.81 1.58 24.76
CA GLN A 213 2.63 2.57 25.81
C GLN A 213 3.58 3.75 25.58
N ALA A 214 3.24 4.92 26.13
CA ALA A 214 4.09 6.10 26.02
C ALA A 214 5.50 5.87 26.62
N GLU A 215 5.63 4.98 27.61
CA GLU A 215 6.91 4.63 28.23
C GLU A 215 7.86 3.92 27.26
N ASP A 216 7.35 3.15 26.29
CA ASP A 216 8.17 2.51 25.24
C ASP A 216 8.87 3.56 24.35
N LEU A 217 8.28 4.76 24.28
CA LEU A 217 8.78 5.91 23.51
C LEU A 217 9.54 6.91 24.39
N ARG A 218 9.59 6.74 25.72
CA ARG A 218 10.27 7.64 26.65
C ARG A 218 11.78 7.40 26.70
N CYS A 219 12.42 7.44 25.54
CA CYS A 219 13.84 7.11 25.40
C CYS A 219 14.66 8.19 24.67
N SER A 220 14.11 9.40 24.50
CA SER A 220 14.79 10.50 23.80
C SER A 220 16.20 10.76 24.36
N LYS A 221 16.34 10.82 25.69
CA LYS A 221 17.64 11.04 26.35
C LYS A 221 18.61 9.90 26.10
N LEU A 222 18.16 8.65 26.22
CA LEU A 222 18.98 7.46 25.98
C LEU A 222 19.51 7.43 24.54
N LEU A 223 18.67 7.76 23.55
CA LEU A 223 19.11 7.83 22.16
C LEU A 223 20.17 8.92 21.93
N TRP A 224 20.04 10.05 22.63
CA TRP A 224 21.03 11.13 22.56
C TRP A 224 22.37 10.76 23.21
N GLU A 225 22.35 10.04 24.32
CA GLU A 225 23.55 9.51 24.99
C GLU A 225 24.29 8.47 24.14
N ARG A 226 23.60 7.85 23.17
CA ARG A 226 24.18 6.89 22.22
C ARG A 226 24.53 7.48 20.86
N SER A 227 24.10 8.70 20.58
CA SER A 227 24.23 9.35 19.28
C SER A 227 25.67 9.75 18.97
N GLU A 228 26.13 9.49 17.75
CA GLU A 228 27.41 9.99 17.22
C GLU A 228 27.43 11.53 17.07
N ASP A 229 26.25 12.16 16.99
CA ASP A 229 26.13 13.62 16.92
C ASP A 229 26.30 14.31 18.28
N ASN A 230 26.31 13.55 19.38
CA ASN A 230 26.48 14.08 20.73
C ASN A 230 27.96 14.03 21.14
N PRO A 231 28.68 15.17 21.20
CA PRO A 231 30.11 15.19 21.54
C PRO A 231 30.38 14.81 23.01
N THR A 232 29.37 14.84 23.87
CA THR A 232 29.47 14.49 25.30
C THR A 232 28.69 13.21 25.64
N ALA A 233 28.47 12.35 24.64
CA ALA A 233 27.82 11.05 24.80
C ALA A 233 28.53 10.18 25.85
N SER A 234 27.76 9.60 26.76
CA SER A 234 28.26 8.67 27.79
C SER A 234 28.44 7.23 27.26
N ASP A 235 27.66 6.81 26.26
CA ASP A 235 27.71 5.48 25.63
C ASP A 235 27.62 5.61 24.10
N PRO A 236 28.57 6.28 23.42
CA PRO A 236 28.48 6.50 21.98
C PRO A 236 28.51 5.18 21.20
N ARG A 237 27.54 4.99 20.31
CA ARG A 237 27.43 3.80 19.44
C ARG A 237 27.55 4.20 17.98
N PRO A 238 28.76 4.48 17.48
CA PRO A 238 28.95 4.95 16.12
C PRO A 238 28.60 3.89 15.09
N TYR A 239 28.13 4.33 13.94
CA TYR A 239 27.77 3.45 12.84
C TYR A 239 29.01 2.85 12.16
N ASP A 240 29.14 1.52 12.21
CA ASP A 240 30.13 0.73 11.45
C ASP A 240 29.42 -0.22 10.49
N ALA A 241 29.52 0.04 9.19
CA ALA A 241 28.86 -0.76 8.16
C ALA A 241 29.30 -2.24 8.15
N LYS A 242 30.58 -2.53 8.37
CA LYS A 242 31.13 -3.90 8.30
C LYS A 242 30.70 -4.71 9.51
N MET A 243 30.82 -4.13 10.70
CA MET A 243 30.34 -4.76 11.94
C MET A 243 28.82 -4.96 11.91
N THR A 244 28.08 -3.95 11.43
CA THR A 244 26.62 -4.03 11.30
C THR A 244 26.21 -5.21 10.44
N ILE A 245 26.76 -5.34 9.22
CA ILE A 245 26.42 -6.47 8.33
C ILE A 245 26.70 -7.82 9.01
N ARG A 246 27.85 -7.97 9.68
CA ARG A 246 28.20 -9.22 10.38
C ARG A 246 27.19 -9.58 11.47
N ARG A 247 26.73 -8.60 12.25
CA ARG A 247 25.72 -8.81 13.29
C ARG A 247 24.31 -9.02 12.73
N LEU A 248 23.96 -8.36 11.63
CA LEU A 248 22.65 -8.55 10.99
C LEU A 248 22.46 -9.99 10.47
N LEU A 249 23.56 -10.65 10.06
CA LEU A 249 23.53 -12.07 9.68
C LEU A 249 23.14 -13.00 10.83
N THR A 250 23.19 -12.55 12.09
CA THR A 250 22.84 -13.36 13.27
C THR A 250 21.43 -13.12 13.80
N LEU A 251 20.62 -12.25 13.18
CA LEU A 251 19.30 -11.85 13.71
C LEU A 251 18.23 -12.95 13.60
N HIS A 252 18.25 -13.71 12.51
CA HIS A 252 17.27 -14.78 12.26
C HIS A 252 17.99 -16.09 11.98
N PRO A 253 18.69 -16.64 12.99
CA PRO A 253 19.45 -17.87 12.81
C PRO A 253 18.54 -18.95 12.24
N GLU A 254 19.10 -19.74 11.34
CA GLU A 254 18.51 -20.97 10.85
C GLU A 254 19.49 -22.09 11.18
N PRO A 255 19.05 -23.21 11.76
CA PRO A 255 19.91 -24.38 11.93
C PRO A 255 20.48 -24.80 10.58
N ASP A 256 21.73 -25.22 10.54
CA ASP A 256 22.32 -25.72 9.30
C ASP A 256 21.44 -26.84 8.73
N PRO A 257 20.88 -26.68 7.52
CA PRO A 257 20.03 -27.68 6.92
C PRO A 257 20.84 -28.98 6.72
N PRO A 258 20.30 -30.17 7.05
CA PRO A 258 20.87 -31.44 6.61
C PRO A 258 21.20 -31.40 5.11
N LEU A 259 22.20 -32.19 4.67
CA LEU A 259 22.55 -32.29 3.25
C LEU A 259 21.30 -32.49 2.37
N ARG A 260 21.16 -31.67 1.31
CA ARG A 260 20.02 -31.65 0.37
C ARG A 260 18.67 -31.21 0.96
N SER A 261 18.65 -30.54 2.10
CA SER A 261 17.43 -29.90 2.59
C SER A 261 17.40 -28.41 2.26
N LEU A 262 16.19 -27.89 2.10
CA LEU A 262 15.97 -26.49 1.75
C LEU A 262 16.20 -25.58 2.95
N SER A 263 16.89 -24.45 2.71
CA SER A 263 16.87 -23.31 3.63
C SER A 263 15.44 -22.78 3.81
N ARG A 264 15.21 -21.90 4.78
CA ARG A 264 13.93 -21.21 5.01
C ARG A 264 13.46 -20.47 3.76
N ARG A 265 14.39 -19.85 3.05
CA ARG A 265 14.12 -19.19 1.76
C ARG A 265 13.78 -20.23 0.69
N GLY A 266 14.51 -21.32 0.64
CA GLY A 266 14.23 -22.47 -0.24
C GLY A 266 12.84 -23.06 -0.02
N ARG A 267 12.42 -23.25 1.24
CA ARG A 267 11.08 -23.74 1.61
C ARG A 267 9.98 -22.78 1.14
N TYR A 268 10.17 -21.47 1.32
CA TYR A 268 9.26 -20.46 0.78
C TYR A 268 9.20 -20.50 -0.75
N ARG A 269 10.35 -20.63 -1.43
CA ARG A 269 10.42 -20.72 -2.88
C ARG A 269 9.69 -21.96 -3.40
N ALA A 270 9.91 -23.13 -2.79
CA ALA A 270 9.18 -24.36 -3.14
C ALA A 270 7.66 -24.20 -2.97
N TRP A 271 7.24 -23.57 -1.86
CA TRP A 271 5.83 -23.21 -1.67
C TRP A 271 5.31 -22.28 -2.77
N HIS A 272 6.07 -21.24 -3.13
CA HIS A 272 5.66 -20.29 -4.16
C HIS A 272 5.56 -20.95 -5.55
N LEU A 273 6.53 -21.81 -5.89
CA LEU A 273 6.51 -22.62 -7.12
C LEU A 273 5.24 -23.48 -7.20
N THR A 274 4.84 -24.10 -6.08
CA THR A 274 3.61 -24.89 -5.96
C THR A 274 2.36 -24.03 -6.13
N ASN A 275 2.32 -22.88 -5.44
CA ASN A 275 1.19 -21.95 -5.52
C ASN A 275 1.00 -21.39 -6.95
N VAL A 276 2.09 -21.09 -7.67
CA VAL A 276 2.02 -20.64 -9.08
C VAL A 276 1.48 -21.74 -9.97
N LEU A 277 1.97 -22.98 -9.84
CA LEU A 277 1.44 -24.12 -10.61
C LEU A 277 -0.06 -24.29 -10.41
N MET A 278 -0.54 -24.25 -9.17
CA MET A 278 -1.97 -24.43 -8.87
C MET A 278 -2.83 -23.22 -9.27
N LYS A 279 -2.26 -22.02 -9.29
CA LYS A 279 -2.98 -20.78 -9.63
C LYS A 279 -3.04 -20.54 -11.14
N HIS A 280 -1.96 -20.82 -11.86
CA HIS A 280 -1.78 -20.44 -13.26
C HIS A 280 -1.52 -21.62 -14.21
N GLY A 281 -1.26 -22.82 -13.67
CA GLY A 281 -1.10 -24.04 -14.47
C GLY A 281 -2.43 -24.72 -14.80
N PRO A 282 -2.43 -26.04 -15.07
CA PRO A 282 -3.62 -26.77 -15.50
C PRO A 282 -4.78 -26.69 -14.51
N ALA A 283 -6.00 -26.46 -15.02
CA ALA A 283 -7.22 -26.30 -14.23
C ALA A 283 -7.52 -27.48 -13.27
N LEU A 284 -7.07 -28.69 -13.62
CA LEU A 284 -7.22 -29.89 -12.78
C LEU A 284 -6.49 -29.75 -11.43
N LEU A 285 -5.41 -28.97 -11.37
CA LEU A 285 -4.61 -28.79 -10.15
C LEU A 285 -5.12 -27.63 -9.28
N THR A 286 -5.96 -26.74 -9.80
CA THR A 286 -6.46 -25.57 -9.06
C THR A 286 -7.20 -25.93 -7.78
N SER A 287 -7.92 -27.06 -7.79
CA SER A 287 -8.68 -27.54 -6.63
C SER A 287 -7.78 -27.90 -5.43
N LEU A 288 -6.55 -28.35 -5.68
CA LEU A 288 -5.58 -28.73 -4.65
C LEU A 288 -5.05 -27.52 -3.87
N ARG A 289 -5.19 -26.31 -4.41
CA ARG A 289 -4.76 -25.07 -3.75
C ARG A 289 -5.41 -24.85 -2.38
N LYS A 290 -6.64 -25.35 -2.18
CA LYS A 290 -7.34 -25.26 -0.88
C LYS A 290 -6.62 -26.06 0.22
N ASN A 291 -5.83 -27.06 -0.15
CA ASN A 291 -5.08 -27.92 0.75
C ASN A 291 -3.63 -27.46 0.94
N LEU A 292 -3.17 -26.47 0.16
CA LEU A 292 -1.82 -25.93 0.26
C LEU A 292 -1.72 -25.10 1.55
N ARG A 293 -0.82 -25.51 2.45
CA ARG A 293 -0.57 -24.79 3.69
C ARG A 293 0.16 -23.48 3.40
N ASP A 294 -0.09 -22.45 4.20
CA ASP A 294 0.69 -21.21 4.15
C ASP A 294 2.15 -21.49 4.57
N PRO A 295 3.14 -20.72 4.05
CA PRO A 295 4.54 -20.96 4.33
C PRO A 295 4.88 -20.65 5.80
N GLU A 296 6.05 -21.12 6.26
CA GLU A 296 6.59 -20.83 7.59
C GLU A 296 6.55 -19.33 7.90
N VAL A 297 5.99 -18.95 9.05
CA VAL A 297 5.94 -17.56 9.53
C VAL A 297 7.06 -17.35 10.55
N LEU A 298 7.80 -16.25 10.45
CA LEU A 298 8.90 -15.96 11.37
C LEU A 298 8.44 -15.11 12.56
N ASP A 299 7.94 -13.92 12.27
CA ASP A 299 7.41 -13.00 13.27
C ASP A 299 6.35 -12.15 12.58
N GLN A 300 5.08 -12.43 12.84
CA GLN A 300 3.95 -11.80 12.18
C GLN A 300 3.27 -10.77 13.08
N ILE A 301 3.10 -9.57 12.53
CA ILE A 301 2.36 -8.48 13.15
C ILE A 301 0.89 -8.92 13.29
N PRO A 302 0.28 -8.79 14.47
CA PRO A 302 -1.14 -9.09 14.66
C PRO A 302 -2.03 -8.28 13.72
N VAL A 303 -3.11 -8.88 13.20
CA VAL A 303 -4.03 -8.16 12.31
C VAL A 303 -4.91 -7.21 13.13
N THR A 304 -4.71 -5.91 12.95
CA THR A 304 -5.53 -4.84 13.54
C THR A 304 -5.86 -3.79 12.49
N THR A 305 -7.11 -3.33 12.43
CA THR A 305 -7.50 -2.25 11.52
C THR A 305 -6.77 -0.96 11.89
N LEU A 306 -6.17 -0.32 10.90
CA LEU A 306 -5.48 0.96 11.04
C LEU A 306 -6.45 2.04 11.54
N VAL A 307 -6.06 2.72 12.62
CA VAL A 307 -6.65 3.99 13.03
C VAL A 307 -5.73 5.12 12.59
N GLN A 308 -6.20 5.95 11.66
CA GLN A 308 -5.47 7.08 11.13
C GLN A 308 -6.30 8.37 11.18
N GLN A 309 -5.60 9.49 11.35
CA GLN A 309 -6.21 10.82 11.32
C GLN A 309 -5.38 11.74 10.39
N PRO A 310 -5.90 12.06 9.20
CA PRO A 310 -5.26 13.03 8.30
C PRO A 310 -5.13 14.40 8.98
N VAL A 311 -3.99 15.06 8.77
CA VAL A 311 -3.80 16.45 9.21
C VAL A 311 -4.26 17.43 8.14
N CYS A 312 -4.41 18.70 8.51
CA CYS A 312 -4.58 19.75 7.53
C CYS A 312 -3.32 19.83 6.65
N ALA A 313 -3.54 19.87 5.33
CA ALA A 313 -2.47 20.05 4.36
C ALA A 313 -1.77 21.40 4.58
N MET A 314 -0.47 21.42 4.36
CA MET A 314 0.38 22.60 4.60
C MET A 314 0.96 23.09 3.27
N ASP A 315 0.94 24.40 3.04
CA ASP A 315 1.53 25.04 1.86
C ASP A 315 3.06 25.13 2.03
N ILE A 316 3.71 23.97 2.03
CA ILE A 316 5.12 23.79 2.35
C ILE A 316 5.75 22.87 1.31
N ASN A 317 6.94 23.24 0.83
CA ASN A 317 7.71 22.47 -0.13
C ASN A 317 8.79 21.61 0.58
N LEU A 318 8.69 20.28 0.54
CA LEU A 318 9.66 19.37 1.18
C LEU A 318 10.96 19.14 0.39
N SER A 319 11.20 19.86 -0.71
CA SER A 319 12.49 19.79 -1.44
C SER A 319 13.68 20.42 -0.72
N THR A 320 13.43 21.10 0.41
CA THR A 320 14.45 21.79 1.19
C THR A 320 14.49 21.32 2.65
N VAL A 321 15.66 21.47 3.28
CA VAL A 321 15.82 21.17 4.72
C VAL A 321 14.89 22.03 5.58
N SER A 322 14.74 23.32 5.23
CA SER A 322 13.85 24.24 5.97
C SER A 322 12.39 23.86 5.81
N GLY A 323 11.95 23.49 4.60
CA GLY A 323 10.57 23.04 4.38
C GLY A 323 10.23 21.77 5.15
N ASN A 324 11.15 20.80 5.23
CA ASN A 324 10.95 19.61 6.08
C ASN A 324 10.84 19.96 7.58
N LEU A 325 11.61 20.94 8.05
CA LEU A 325 11.53 21.42 9.43
C LEU A 325 10.19 22.10 9.71
N GLU A 326 9.75 22.95 8.79
CA GLU A 326 8.48 23.65 8.88
C GLU A 326 7.31 22.67 8.86
N ALA A 327 7.35 21.66 7.99
CA ALA A 327 6.34 20.60 7.93
C ALA A 327 6.28 19.79 9.24
N LEU A 328 7.42 19.39 9.80
CA LEU A 328 7.45 18.71 11.10
C LEU A 328 6.89 19.60 12.21
N SER A 329 7.28 20.87 12.25
CA SER A 329 6.74 21.84 13.21
C SER A 329 5.23 22.02 13.05
N GLY A 330 4.74 22.07 11.81
CA GLY A 330 3.32 22.16 11.48
C GLY A 330 2.54 20.94 11.94
N LEU A 331 3.08 19.73 11.74
CA LEU A 331 2.47 18.48 12.25
C LEU A 331 2.37 18.46 13.77
N TYR A 332 3.43 18.86 14.48
CA TYR A 332 3.42 18.90 15.95
C TYR A 332 2.49 19.97 16.50
N SER A 333 2.46 21.15 15.87
CA SER A 333 1.54 22.23 16.21
C SER A 333 0.08 21.80 16.07
N GLN A 334 -0.27 21.15 14.94
CA GLN A 334 -1.61 20.61 14.73
C GLN A 334 -1.97 19.49 15.72
N GLY A 335 -0.98 18.73 16.21
CA GLY A 335 -1.17 17.72 17.25
C GLY A 335 -1.18 18.27 18.68
N GLY A 336 -0.94 19.56 18.89
CA GLY A 336 -0.83 20.12 20.24
C GLY A 336 0.31 19.49 21.05
N VAL A 337 1.41 19.13 20.40
CA VAL A 337 2.62 18.56 21.03
C VAL A 337 3.83 19.41 20.71
N GLY A 338 4.83 19.47 21.59
CA GLY A 338 6.01 20.31 21.35
C GLY A 338 6.87 20.51 22.59
N ASP A 339 7.55 21.65 22.67
CA ASP A 339 8.25 22.13 23.87
C ASP A 339 7.40 23.23 24.53
N PRO A 340 6.71 22.94 25.66
CA PRO A 340 5.90 23.93 26.37
C PRO A 340 6.72 25.14 26.86
N PHE A 341 8.04 25.00 26.95
CA PHE A 341 8.97 26.01 27.47
C PHE A 341 9.81 26.66 26.37
N GLU A 342 9.43 26.50 25.09
CA GLU A 342 10.10 27.17 23.97
C GLU A 342 10.19 28.69 24.17
N ASN A 343 9.14 29.29 24.73
CA ASN A 343 9.18 30.63 25.32
C ASN A 343 9.12 30.54 26.86
N PRO A 344 10.28 30.60 27.57
CA PRO A 344 10.32 30.47 29.03
C PRO A 344 9.49 31.53 29.77
N SER A 345 9.30 32.70 29.16
CA SER A 345 8.52 33.81 29.74
C SER A 345 7.01 33.62 29.62
N ALA A 346 6.55 32.76 28.71
CA ALA A 346 5.15 32.46 28.50
C ALA A 346 4.95 30.98 28.10
N PRO A 347 5.05 30.04 29.05
CA PRO A 347 4.94 28.61 28.74
C PRO A 347 3.56 28.22 28.21
N ASN A 348 3.51 27.46 27.13
CA ASN A 348 2.27 26.97 26.55
C ASN A 348 1.85 25.64 27.19
N ARG A 349 1.07 25.72 28.27
CA ARG A 349 0.63 24.54 29.04
C ARG A 349 -0.39 23.66 28.33
N SER A 350 -0.96 24.09 27.20
CA SER A 350 -1.82 23.21 26.40
C SER A 350 -1.03 22.21 25.57
N LEU A 351 0.29 22.43 25.37
CA LEU A 351 1.14 21.51 24.64
C LEU A 351 1.55 20.32 25.51
N ARG A 352 1.51 19.13 24.92
CA ARG A 352 2.15 17.94 25.50
C ARG A 352 3.66 17.99 25.23
N ASP A 353 4.47 17.85 26.27
CA ASP A 353 5.94 17.90 26.17
C ASP A 353 6.52 16.66 25.48
N LEU A 354 7.31 16.88 24.43
CA LEU A 354 8.04 15.86 23.67
C LEU A 354 9.49 15.66 24.14
N SER A 355 9.99 16.44 25.09
CA SER A 355 11.43 16.47 25.42
C SER A 355 12.00 15.10 25.83
N GLU A 356 11.22 14.29 26.55
CA GLU A 356 11.62 12.96 27.02
C GLU A 356 11.24 11.82 26.07
N TYR A 357 10.36 12.10 25.10
CA TYR A 357 9.74 11.10 24.24
C TYR A 357 10.31 11.16 22.82
N VAL A 358 10.23 10.04 22.10
CA VAL A 358 10.51 9.99 20.67
C VAL A 358 9.22 9.92 19.88
N THR A 359 9.20 10.57 18.73
CA THR A 359 8.14 10.48 17.72
C THR A 359 8.65 9.65 16.56
N ILE A 360 7.82 8.73 16.08
CA ILE A 360 8.10 7.93 14.90
C ILE A 360 7.65 8.73 13.69
N VAL A 361 8.55 8.99 12.75
CA VAL A 361 8.28 9.76 11.53
C VAL A 361 8.53 8.91 10.30
N HIS A 362 7.56 8.85 9.40
CA HIS A 362 7.63 8.18 8.11
C HIS A 362 7.62 9.19 6.97
N GLY A 363 8.31 8.86 5.90
CA GLY A 363 8.32 9.62 4.66
C GLY A 363 9.22 8.94 3.64
N ASP A 364 9.35 9.57 2.49
CA ASP A 364 10.22 9.10 1.42
C ASP A 364 11.72 9.28 1.74
N LEU A 365 12.57 8.90 0.79
CA LEU A 365 14.01 8.99 0.95
C LEU A 365 14.51 10.44 1.02
N GLY A 366 13.90 11.34 0.24
CA GLY A 366 14.26 12.76 0.26
C GLY A 366 14.00 13.38 1.62
N THR A 367 12.82 13.13 2.18
CA THR A 367 12.41 13.56 3.51
C THR A 367 13.41 13.07 4.57
N TYR A 368 13.80 11.79 4.53
CA TYR A 368 14.83 11.26 5.43
C TYR A 368 16.16 12.03 5.35
N GLU A 369 16.67 12.26 4.13
CA GLU A 369 17.96 12.95 3.92
C GLU A 369 17.92 14.39 4.46
N HIS A 370 16.80 15.08 4.26
CA HIS A 370 16.58 16.43 4.76
C HIS A 370 16.45 16.47 6.28
N VAL A 371 15.66 15.58 6.88
CA VAL A 371 15.50 15.48 8.34
C VAL A 371 16.83 15.14 9.02
N LEU A 372 17.60 14.17 8.50
CA LEU A 372 18.94 13.88 9.04
C LEU A 372 19.87 15.10 8.96
N THR A 373 19.82 15.83 7.85
CA THR A 373 20.62 17.05 7.69
C THR A 373 20.20 18.11 8.69
N ALA A 374 18.90 18.26 8.96
CA ALA A 374 18.40 19.14 10.00
C ALA A 374 18.89 18.72 11.39
N LYS A 375 18.81 17.43 11.76
CA LYS A 375 19.34 16.91 13.04
C LYS A 375 20.82 17.24 13.22
N ARG A 376 21.64 17.01 12.19
CA ARG A 376 23.07 17.34 12.22
C ARG A 376 23.35 18.83 12.38
N ARG A 377 22.57 19.70 11.73
CA ARG A 377 22.69 21.17 11.86
C ARG A 377 22.27 21.66 13.25
N ARG A 378 21.23 21.04 13.81
CA ARG A 378 20.64 21.42 15.11
C ARG A 378 21.27 20.72 16.31
N LYS A 379 22.31 19.91 16.15
CA LYS A 379 22.91 19.13 17.26
C LYS A 379 23.45 19.98 18.42
N GLN A 380 23.76 21.26 18.18
CA GLN A 380 24.25 22.22 19.20
C GLN A 380 23.12 22.99 19.88
N GLU A 381 21.86 22.81 19.46
CA GLU A 381 20.72 23.48 20.07
C GLU A 381 20.59 23.14 21.56
N ARG A 382 20.07 24.09 22.33
CA ARG A 382 20.01 23.99 23.78
C ARG A 382 19.01 22.93 24.25
N THR A 383 17.81 22.91 23.69
CA THR A 383 16.72 22.01 24.15
C THR A 383 16.68 20.72 23.33
N PRO A 384 16.25 19.58 23.92
CA PRO A 384 16.05 18.33 23.19
C PRO A 384 15.12 18.47 21.99
N PHE A 385 14.07 19.28 22.14
CA PHE A 385 13.11 19.55 21.07
C PHE A 385 13.78 20.24 19.88
N ASN A 386 14.53 21.32 20.13
CA ASN A 386 15.24 22.05 19.07
C ASN A 386 16.35 21.21 18.42
N ARG A 387 16.99 20.30 19.15
CA ARG A 387 17.92 19.32 18.55
C ARG A 387 17.23 18.31 17.63
N LEU A 388 15.89 18.29 17.56
CA LEU A 388 15.08 17.23 16.94
C LEU A 388 15.43 15.85 17.50
N GLN A 389 15.79 15.81 18.79
CA GLN A 389 16.22 14.60 19.47
C GLN A 389 15.12 13.54 19.49
N HIS A 390 13.87 14.00 19.63
CA HIS A 390 12.65 13.20 19.60
C HIS A 390 12.40 12.50 18.25
N VAL A 391 12.92 13.02 17.13
CA VAL A 391 12.56 12.49 15.80
C VAL A 391 13.29 11.17 15.51
N VAL A 392 12.55 10.07 15.43
CA VAL A 392 13.03 8.76 14.94
C VAL A 392 12.41 8.51 13.57
N PHE A 393 13.24 8.58 12.52
CA PHE A 393 12.76 8.38 11.16
C PHE A 393 12.77 6.90 10.77
N VAL A 394 11.66 6.41 10.23
CA VAL A 394 11.46 5.04 9.75
C VAL A 394 11.31 5.05 8.23
N PRO A 395 12.11 4.27 7.48
CA PRO A 395 12.03 4.22 6.02
C PRO A 395 10.66 3.81 5.49
N GLY A 396 10.21 4.46 4.43
CA GLY A 396 9.03 4.05 3.67
C GLY A 396 9.26 2.72 2.92
N LEU A 397 8.55 1.67 3.34
CA LEU A 397 8.70 0.34 2.73
C LEU A 397 8.04 0.24 1.35
N PHE A 398 7.07 1.11 1.02
CA PHE A 398 6.53 1.17 -0.33
C PHE A 398 7.59 1.69 -1.31
N HIS A 399 8.26 2.79 -0.97
CA HIS A 399 9.39 3.31 -1.73
C HIS A 399 10.56 2.30 -1.78
N PHE A 400 10.81 1.55 -0.70
CA PHE A 400 11.78 0.44 -0.73
C PHE A 400 11.40 -0.62 -1.77
N LYS A 401 10.14 -1.05 -1.82
CA LYS A 401 9.65 -2.00 -2.83
C LYS A 401 9.69 -1.42 -4.25
N MET A 402 9.40 -0.13 -4.43
CA MET A 402 9.59 0.56 -5.72
C MET A 402 11.05 0.55 -6.15
N ALA A 403 11.98 0.82 -5.22
CA ALA A 403 13.40 0.76 -5.46
C ALA A 403 13.87 -0.66 -5.81
N ALA A 404 13.29 -1.69 -5.19
CA ALA A 404 13.51 -3.10 -5.51
C ALA A 404 13.08 -3.44 -6.94
N ALA A 405 11.89 -3.00 -7.37
CA ALA A 405 11.44 -3.18 -8.75
C ALA A 405 12.34 -2.45 -9.76
N ASP A 406 12.76 -1.20 -9.47
CA ASP A 406 13.71 -0.48 -10.32
C ASP A 406 15.10 -1.13 -10.36
N ALA A 407 15.55 -1.74 -9.25
CA ALA A 407 16.80 -2.50 -9.24
C ALA A 407 16.73 -3.71 -10.17
N LEU A 408 15.61 -4.44 -10.18
CA LEU A 408 15.41 -5.53 -11.15
C LEU A 408 15.38 -5.01 -12.58
N TRP A 409 14.75 -3.86 -12.83
CA TRP A 409 14.74 -3.22 -14.15
C TRP A 409 16.16 -2.89 -14.63
N ARG A 410 17.01 -2.35 -13.75
CA ARG A 410 18.43 -2.06 -14.05
C ARG A 410 19.25 -3.30 -14.37
N ILE A 411 18.90 -4.45 -13.79
CA ILE A 411 19.61 -5.72 -14.01
C ILE A 411 19.11 -6.42 -15.28
N LEU A 412 17.79 -6.47 -15.48
CA LEU A 412 17.15 -7.36 -16.44
C LEU A 412 16.70 -6.67 -17.73
N VAL A 413 16.67 -5.34 -17.77
CA VAL A 413 16.11 -4.57 -18.90
C VAL A 413 17.10 -3.56 -19.48
N MET A 414 17.79 -2.80 -18.62
CA MET A 414 18.68 -1.73 -19.08
C MET A 414 19.95 -2.19 -19.82
N PRO A 415 20.59 -3.34 -19.49
CA PRO A 415 21.81 -3.75 -20.20
C PRO A 415 21.52 -4.15 -21.65
N ASP A 416 22.40 -3.80 -22.59
CA ASP A 416 22.21 -4.09 -24.02
C ASP A 416 22.08 -5.59 -24.34
N GLY A 417 22.77 -6.44 -23.58
CA GLY A 417 22.73 -7.90 -23.71
C GLY A 417 21.44 -8.55 -23.19
N SER A 418 20.53 -7.79 -22.56
CA SER A 418 19.30 -8.32 -21.93
C SER A 418 18.24 -8.85 -22.92
N ARG A 419 18.44 -8.66 -24.23
CA ARG A 419 17.49 -9.04 -25.28
C ARG A 419 17.93 -10.26 -26.11
N VAL A 420 19.08 -10.84 -25.80
CA VAL A 420 19.71 -11.86 -26.65
C VAL A 420 19.03 -13.22 -26.46
N ASP A 421 18.89 -13.68 -25.22
CA ASP A 421 18.40 -15.02 -24.90
C ASP A 421 16.89 -15.15 -25.14
N ASP A 422 16.45 -16.34 -25.59
CA ASP A 422 15.03 -16.64 -25.84
C ASP A 422 14.16 -16.59 -24.58
N THR A 423 14.74 -16.88 -23.43
CA THR A 423 14.10 -16.82 -22.10
C THR A 423 14.39 -15.52 -21.35
N SER A 424 14.97 -14.51 -22.02
CA SER A 424 15.29 -13.26 -21.36
C SER A 424 14.00 -12.54 -20.91
N PHE A 425 14.10 -11.81 -19.80
CA PHE A 425 12.98 -11.03 -19.26
C PHE A 425 12.33 -10.17 -20.36
N MET A 426 13.15 -9.51 -21.18
CA MET A 426 12.67 -8.64 -22.25
C MET A 426 11.97 -9.36 -23.40
N LYS A 427 12.44 -10.54 -23.82
CA LYS A 427 11.73 -11.29 -24.86
C LYS A 427 10.37 -11.80 -24.36
N LEU A 428 10.30 -12.23 -23.10
CA LEU A 428 9.04 -12.63 -22.49
C LEU A 428 8.08 -11.45 -22.33
N VAL A 429 8.57 -10.26 -21.95
CA VAL A 429 7.75 -9.03 -21.96
C VAL A 429 7.22 -8.72 -23.36
N GLY A 430 8.06 -8.85 -24.40
CA GLY A 430 7.64 -8.66 -25.79
C GLY A 430 6.55 -9.62 -26.25
N GLN A 431 6.51 -10.84 -25.70
CA GLN A 431 5.43 -11.80 -25.97
C GLN A 431 4.16 -11.47 -25.17
N LEU A 432 4.30 -11.02 -23.92
CA LEU A 432 3.17 -10.70 -23.05
C LEU A 432 2.51 -9.34 -23.38
N ARG A 433 3.26 -8.40 -23.95
CA ARG A 433 2.84 -7.02 -24.27
C ARG A 433 3.43 -6.60 -25.63
N PRO A 434 2.99 -7.20 -26.75
CA PRO A 434 3.58 -6.97 -28.06
C PRO A 434 3.55 -5.48 -28.47
N ASP A 435 2.43 -4.81 -28.26
CA ASP A 435 2.21 -3.44 -28.74
C ASP A 435 2.88 -2.36 -27.88
N ASP A 436 3.27 -2.72 -26.66
CA ASP A 436 3.68 -1.77 -25.61
C ASP A 436 5.12 -1.95 -25.14
N SER A 437 5.79 -2.99 -25.64
CA SER A 437 7.10 -3.43 -25.14
C SER A 437 8.17 -2.33 -25.18
N SER A 438 8.20 -1.50 -26.23
CA SER A 438 9.16 -0.39 -26.36
C SER A 438 8.92 0.73 -25.34
N ARG A 439 7.65 1.09 -25.10
CA ARG A 439 7.23 2.07 -24.11
C ARG A 439 7.57 1.60 -22.69
N LEU A 440 7.27 0.33 -22.40
CA LEU A 440 7.51 -0.28 -21.09
C LEU A 440 9.00 -0.28 -20.74
N VAL A 441 9.89 -0.57 -21.70
CA VAL A 441 11.34 -0.48 -21.49
C VAL A 441 11.77 0.90 -21.03
N LEU A 442 11.29 1.93 -21.73
CA LEU A 442 11.74 3.30 -21.55
C LEU A 442 11.13 3.97 -20.31
N ASN A 443 9.85 3.69 -20.04
CA ASN A 443 9.08 4.47 -19.08
C ASN A 443 7.99 3.67 -18.36
N ALA A 444 8.20 2.38 -18.08
CA ALA A 444 7.29 1.64 -17.21
C ALA A 444 7.21 2.30 -15.83
N LYS A 445 6.00 2.60 -15.38
CA LYS A 445 5.67 3.03 -14.03
C LYS A 445 5.77 1.85 -13.07
N PHE A 446 5.77 2.13 -11.76
CA PHE A 446 5.94 1.09 -10.75
C PHE A 446 4.93 -0.06 -10.85
N ARG A 447 3.63 0.24 -11.05
CA ARG A 447 2.59 -0.80 -11.18
C ARG A 447 2.89 -1.74 -12.35
N GLU A 448 3.18 -1.16 -13.53
CA GLU A 448 3.54 -1.93 -14.72
C GLU A 448 4.77 -2.81 -14.48
N ARG A 449 5.82 -2.29 -13.81
CA ARG A 449 6.99 -3.10 -13.45
C ARG A 449 6.63 -4.23 -12.49
N HIS A 450 5.82 -3.95 -11.46
CA HIS A 450 5.38 -4.95 -10.49
C HIS A 450 4.64 -6.09 -11.18
N ASP A 451 3.70 -5.77 -12.08
CA ASP A 451 2.90 -6.75 -12.80
C ASP A 451 3.77 -7.58 -13.76
N LEU A 452 4.67 -6.95 -14.51
CA LEU A 452 5.57 -7.66 -15.42
C LEU A 452 6.54 -8.59 -14.67
N ILE A 453 7.06 -8.18 -13.51
CA ILE A 453 7.88 -9.05 -12.65
C ILE A 453 7.08 -10.32 -12.27
N ASN A 454 5.82 -10.17 -11.89
CA ASN A 454 4.96 -11.30 -11.50
C ASN A 454 4.59 -12.19 -12.70
N HIS A 455 4.24 -11.60 -13.83
CA HIS A 455 3.87 -12.33 -15.05
C HIS A 455 5.05 -13.13 -15.60
N VAL A 456 6.21 -12.48 -15.79
CA VAL A 456 7.42 -13.16 -16.27
C VAL A 456 7.88 -14.22 -15.28
N GLY A 457 7.83 -13.92 -13.98
CA GLY A 457 8.11 -14.91 -12.94
C GLY A 457 7.22 -16.15 -13.05
N SER A 458 5.91 -15.96 -13.24
CA SER A 458 4.95 -17.06 -13.39
C SER A 458 5.22 -17.90 -14.63
N VAL A 459 5.53 -17.27 -15.78
CA VAL A 459 5.87 -17.97 -17.02
C VAL A 459 7.12 -18.83 -16.85
N LEU A 460 8.20 -18.26 -16.29
CA LEU A 460 9.45 -19.00 -16.06
C LEU A 460 9.27 -20.17 -15.08
N ILE A 461 8.43 -20.00 -14.06
CA ILE A 461 8.10 -21.06 -13.11
C ILE A 461 7.34 -22.20 -13.80
N LEU A 462 6.31 -21.89 -14.58
CA LEU A 462 5.54 -22.90 -15.31
C LEU A 462 6.41 -23.64 -16.35
N ASP A 463 7.35 -22.94 -16.99
CA ASP A 463 8.31 -23.57 -17.88
C ASP A 463 9.28 -24.51 -17.15
N ALA A 464 9.77 -24.10 -15.96
CA ALA A 464 10.58 -24.97 -15.11
C ALA A 464 9.83 -26.24 -14.68
N TRP A 465 8.55 -26.11 -14.33
CA TRP A 465 7.67 -27.24 -14.06
C TRP A 465 7.55 -28.17 -15.28
N ARG A 466 7.28 -27.61 -16.47
CA ARG A 466 7.18 -28.38 -17.72
C ARG A 466 8.46 -29.16 -18.00
N ALA A 467 9.62 -28.51 -17.85
CA ALA A 467 10.91 -29.12 -18.08
C ALA A 467 11.19 -30.29 -17.12
N GLU A 468 10.90 -30.11 -15.83
CA GLU A 468 11.14 -31.14 -14.81
C GLU A 468 10.17 -32.32 -14.93
N VAL A 469 8.91 -32.06 -15.23
CA VAL A 469 7.90 -33.10 -15.48
C VAL A 469 8.29 -33.94 -16.71
N LYS A 470 8.75 -33.30 -17.79
CA LYS A 470 9.27 -33.99 -18.97
C LYS A 470 10.49 -34.84 -18.65
N LYS A 471 11.43 -34.30 -17.86
CA LYS A 471 12.66 -35.00 -17.44
C LYS A 471 12.36 -36.23 -16.59
N ARG A 472 11.39 -36.17 -15.67
CA ARG A 472 11.06 -37.27 -14.75
C ARG A 472 10.18 -38.34 -15.37
N TRP A 473 9.13 -37.93 -16.06
CA TRP A 473 8.04 -38.83 -16.48
C TRP A 473 7.78 -38.84 -17.99
N GLY A 474 8.43 -37.95 -18.75
CA GLY A 474 8.30 -37.91 -20.20
C GLY A 474 7.06 -37.16 -20.72
N TYR A 475 6.22 -36.58 -19.87
CA TYR A 475 5.09 -35.76 -20.31
C TYR A 475 5.57 -34.46 -20.95
N THR A 476 4.99 -34.10 -22.10
CA THR A 476 5.45 -32.95 -22.88
C THR A 476 4.80 -31.64 -22.43
N THR A 477 3.61 -31.73 -21.85
CA THR A 477 2.83 -30.60 -21.34
C THR A 477 2.45 -30.82 -19.88
N LEU A 478 2.10 -29.73 -19.19
CA LEU A 478 1.61 -29.83 -17.81
C LEU A 478 0.20 -30.41 -17.77
N GLU A 479 -0.59 -30.25 -18.81
CA GLU A 479 -1.94 -30.78 -18.96
C GLU A 479 -1.94 -32.31 -19.00
N GLU A 480 -1.00 -32.91 -19.76
CA GLU A 480 -0.80 -34.36 -19.83
C GLU A 480 -0.49 -34.94 -18.45
N TRP A 481 0.43 -34.30 -17.73
CA TRP A 481 0.78 -34.72 -16.38
C TRP A 481 -0.37 -34.51 -15.39
N ALA A 482 -1.06 -33.36 -15.45
CA ALA A 482 -2.20 -33.09 -14.58
C ALA A 482 -3.36 -34.09 -14.80
N ALA A 483 -3.54 -34.61 -16.01
CA ALA A 483 -4.52 -35.65 -16.31
C ALA A 483 -4.27 -36.97 -15.54
N THR A 484 -3.02 -37.22 -15.11
CA THR A 484 -2.68 -38.36 -14.25
C THR A 484 -3.13 -38.19 -12.80
N LYS A 485 -3.59 -36.99 -12.42
CA LYS A 485 -4.03 -36.60 -11.08
C LYS A 485 -2.94 -36.79 -10.02
N PRO A 486 -1.78 -36.11 -10.17
CA PRO A 486 -0.69 -36.20 -9.18
C PRO A 486 -1.18 -35.78 -7.79
N GLY A 487 -0.69 -36.46 -6.75
CA GLY A 487 -1.00 -36.11 -5.38
C GLY A 487 -0.29 -34.82 -4.94
N LEU A 488 -0.78 -34.19 -3.87
CA LEU A 488 -0.12 -32.99 -3.32
C LEU A 488 1.33 -33.28 -2.91
N ALA A 489 1.60 -34.46 -2.35
CA ALA A 489 2.94 -34.88 -1.95
C ALA A 489 3.90 -34.97 -3.15
N ASP A 490 3.44 -35.50 -4.29
CA ASP A 490 4.25 -35.59 -5.52
C ASP A 490 4.58 -34.19 -6.05
N ILE A 491 3.60 -33.28 -5.99
CA ILE A 491 3.78 -31.88 -6.38
C ILE A 491 4.80 -31.21 -5.45
N GLU A 492 4.64 -31.35 -4.14
CA GLU A 492 5.58 -30.77 -3.15
C GLU A 492 7.01 -31.32 -3.32
N GLU A 493 7.17 -32.61 -3.65
CA GLU A 493 8.47 -33.22 -3.95
C GLU A 493 9.12 -32.61 -5.20
N VAL A 494 8.35 -32.42 -6.28
CA VAL A 494 8.86 -31.75 -7.49
C VAL A 494 9.24 -30.31 -7.19
N ALA A 495 8.40 -29.58 -6.45
CA ALA A 495 8.65 -28.19 -6.10
C ALA A 495 9.92 -28.04 -5.24
N ASN A 496 10.16 -28.96 -4.31
CA ASN A 496 11.36 -28.99 -3.49
C ASN A 496 12.61 -29.22 -4.35
N GLN A 497 12.56 -30.15 -5.31
CA GLN A 497 13.68 -30.37 -6.23
C GLN A 497 13.92 -29.16 -7.14
N LEU A 498 12.86 -28.55 -7.66
CA LEU A 498 12.97 -27.33 -8.46
C LEU A 498 13.64 -26.21 -7.64
N ALA A 499 13.25 -26.03 -6.38
CA ALA A 499 13.88 -25.06 -5.49
C ALA A 499 15.38 -25.38 -5.26
N LEU A 500 15.73 -26.65 -5.05
CA LEU A 500 17.13 -27.09 -4.91
C LEU A 500 17.96 -26.85 -6.17
N GLU A 501 17.48 -27.30 -7.34
CA GLU A 501 18.21 -27.27 -8.61
C GLU A 501 18.28 -25.88 -9.23
N TYR A 502 17.20 -25.09 -9.16
CA TYR A 502 17.07 -23.82 -9.88
C TYR A 502 17.39 -22.59 -9.03
N VAL A 503 17.25 -22.67 -7.69
CA VAL A 503 17.21 -21.45 -6.86
C VAL A 503 18.14 -21.48 -5.65
N GLU A 504 18.30 -22.60 -4.96
CA GLU A 504 19.26 -22.75 -3.85
C GLU A 504 20.68 -23.11 -4.34
N GLY A 505 20.79 -23.72 -5.53
CA GLY A 505 22.09 -24.04 -6.12
C GLY A 505 22.82 -25.15 -5.38
N ASP A 506 22.10 -26.18 -4.88
CA ASP A 506 22.75 -27.33 -4.26
C ASP A 506 23.71 -28.01 -5.27
N GLY A 507 24.99 -28.05 -4.93
CA GLY A 507 26.06 -28.52 -5.81
C GLY A 507 26.40 -27.62 -7.01
N GLN A 508 25.87 -26.40 -7.09
CA GLN A 508 26.07 -25.45 -8.19
C GLN A 508 26.78 -24.17 -7.72
N ASP A 509 28.07 -24.07 -7.97
CA ASP A 509 28.83 -22.83 -7.84
C ASP A 509 28.85 -22.10 -9.18
N LEU A 510 27.98 -21.07 -9.32
CA LEU A 510 27.93 -20.22 -10.52
C LEU A 510 29.28 -19.56 -10.85
N GLY A 511 30.12 -19.30 -9.84
CA GLY A 511 31.50 -18.84 -10.04
C GLY A 511 32.41 -19.91 -10.64
N GLN A 512 32.20 -21.19 -10.30
CA GLN A 512 32.91 -22.31 -10.95
C GLN A 512 32.43 -22.59 -12.37
N TYR A 513 31.14 -22.38 -12.68
CA TYR A 513 30.66 -22.45 -14.06
C TYR A 513 31.31 -21.37 -14.93
N GLU A 514 31.59 -20.19 -14.37
CA GLU A 514 32.31 -19.12 -15.08
C GLU A 514 33.75 -19.47 -15.42
N LEU A 515 34.38 -20.39 -14.67
CA LEU A 515 35.72 -20.92 -14.94
C LEU A 515 35.74 -22.02 -16.01
N GLN A 516 34.59 -22.52 -16.46
CA GLN A 516 34.49 -23.53 -17.52
C GLN A 516 34.54 -22.87 -18.91
N GLY A 517 35.18 -23.54 -19.87
CA GLY A 517 35.26 -23.07 -21.26
C GLY A 517 33.88 -22.89 -21.91
N SER A 518 33.73 -21.87 -22.76
CA SER A 518 32.45 -21.43 -23.33
C SER A 518 31.61 -22.52 -24.00
N ASN A 519 32.24 -23.56 -24.55
CA ASN A 519 31.56 -24.64 -25.28
C ASN A 519 30.87 -25.68 -24.39
N ARG A 520 30.98 -25.55 -23.06
CA ARG A 520 30.34 -26.44 -22.08
C ARG A 520 29.27 -25.77 -21.21
N ARG A 521 29.01 -24.48 -21.45
CA ARG A 521 28.09 -23.66 -20.65
C ARG A 521 26.76 -23.48 -21.34
N ASP A 522 25.68 -23.84 -20.66
CA ASP A 522 24.32 -23.46 -21.04
C ASP A 522 24.03 -22.05 -20.50
N LYS A 523 24.48 -21.04 -21.23
CA LYS A 523 24.35 -19.63 -20.82
C LYS A 523 22.90 -19.20 -20.65
N VAL A 524 21.99 -19.73 -21.48
CA VAL A 524 20.55 -19.41 -21.40
C VAL A 524 19.99 -19.93 -20.09
N LYS A 525 20.30 -21.18 -19.73
CA LYS A 525 19.91 -21.74 -18.43
C LYS A 525 20.50 -20.92 -17.28
N GLU A 526 21.80 -20.65 -17.28
CA GLU A 526 22.45 -19.86 -16.22
C GLU A 526 21.81 -18.48 -16.02
N ASN A 527 21.52 -17.76 -17.11
CA ASN A 527 20.86 -16.45 -17.05
C ASN A 527 19.41 -16.56 -16.56
N THR A 528 18.71 -17.62 -16.94
CA THR A 528 17.34 -17.90 -16.48
C THR A 528 17.31 -18.19 -14.98
N LEU A 529 18.25 -18.99 -14.46
CA LEU A 529 18.37 -19.29 -13.02
C LEU A 529 18.62 -18.03 -12.19
N ARG A 530 19.49 -17.14 -12.67
CA ARG A 530 19.76 -15.84 -12.02
C ARG A 530 18.53 -14.94 -12.05
N THR A 531 17.86 -14.87 -13.19
CA THR A 531 16.63 -14.09 -13.35
C THR A 531 15.57 -14.58 -12.35
N LEU A 532 15.31 -15.88 -12.30
CA LEU A 532 14.34 -16.48 -11.40
C LEU A 532 14.68 -16.20 -9.92
N ASN A 533 15.95 -16.24 -9.53
CA ASN A 533 16.41 -15.87 -8.20
C ASN A 533 16.00 -14.44 -7.80
N TYR A 534 16.18 -13.48 -8.70
CA TYR A 534 15.80 -12.08 -8.47
C TYR A 534 14.28 -11.88 -8.39
N LEU A 535 13.53 -12.51 -9.29
CA LEU A 535 12.07 -12.40 -9.31
C LEU A 535 11.46 -13.02 -8.04
N LEU A 536 11.93 -14.19 -7.61
CA LEU A 536 11.49 -14.84 -6.38
C LEU A 536 11.85 -14.04 -5.12
N LEU A 537 12.99 -13.33 -5.11
CA LEU A 537 13.35 -12.43 -4.01
C LEU A 537 12.39 -11.25 -3.89
N TYR A 538 11.91 -10.70 -5.02
CA TYR A 538 10.92 -9.62 -5.04
C TYR A 538 9.52 -10.10 -4.66
N GLU A 539 9.18 -11.33 -5.04
CA GLU A 539 7.93 -11.95 -4.64
C GLU A 539 7.91 -12.25 -3.14
N GLU A 540 9.02 -12.73 -2.56
CA GLU A 540 9.15 -12.92 -1.12
C GLU A 540 9.00 -11.59 -0.36
N LEU A 541 9.55 -10.49 -0.90
CA LEU A 541 9.35 -9.14 -0.36
C LEU A 541 7.88 -8.75 -0.37
N SER A 542 7.19 -8.97 -1.49
CA SER A 542 5.76 -8.68 -1.61
C SER A 542 4.93 -9.52 -0.65
N HIS A 543 5.25 -10.80 -0.51
CA HIS A 543 4.58 -11.71 0.39
C HIS A 543 4.77 -11.32 1.85
N ALA A 544 6.01 -11.07 2.29
CA ALA A 544 6.31 -10.68 3.66
C ALA A 544 5.58 -9.38 4.05
N MET A 545 5.62 -8.38 3.16
CA MET A 545 4.92 -7.11 3.39
C MET A 545 3.40 -7.27 3.46
N ASN A 546 2.79 -8.04 2.57
CA ASN A 546 1.33 -8.22 2.55
C ASN A 546 0.82 -9.04 3.75
N ASN A 547 1.60 -10.01 4.22
CA ASN A 547 1.27 -10.84 5.37
C ASN A 547 1.64 -10.21 6.72
N GLY A 548 2.38 -9.09 6.72
CA GLY A 548 2.89 -8.49 7.96
C GLY A 548 3.93 -9.37 8.66
N ASP A 549 4.63 -10.25 7.95
CA ASP A 549 5.72 -11.07 8.52
C ASP A 549 7.00 -10.22 8.59
N ILE A 550 7.12 -9.44 9.67
CA ILE A 550 8.26 -8.56 9.92
C ILE A 550 9.55 -9.36 10.05
N GLY A 551 9.50 -10.55 10.65
CA GLY A 551 10.67 -11.42 10.77
C GLY A 551 11.19 -11.84 9.40
N ARG A 552 10.30 -12.28 8.50
CA ARG A 552 10.70 -12.60 7.11
C ARG A 552 11.18 -11.37 6.37
N LEU A 553 10.50 -10.23 6.50
CA LEU A 553 10.93 -8.97 5.87
C LEU A 553 12.35 -8.58 6.27
N GLU A 554 12.71 -8.78 7.53
CA GLU A 554 14.06 -8.49 8.05
C GLU A 554 15.15 -9.35 7.41
N THR A 555 14.85 -10.61 7.08
CA THR A 555 15.77 -11.48 6.32
C THR A 555 16.00 -11.00 4.88
N LEU A 556 15.14 -10.15 4.33
CA LEU A 556 15.20 -9.67 2.95
C LEU A 556 16.04 -8.40 2.81
N PHE A 557 16.19 -7.60 3.87
CA PHE A 557 16.92 -6.34 3.77
C PHE A 557 18.38 -6.54 3.37
N LEU A 558 19.08 -7.55 3.89
CA LEU A 558 20.48 -7.79 3.58
C LEU A 558 20.72 -8.10 2.09
N PRO A 559 20.02 -9.08 1.47
CA PRO A 559 20.09 -9.29 0.02
C PRO A 559 19.78 -8.02 -0.79
N TRP A 560 18.73 -7.29 -0.44
CA TRP A 560 18.36 -6.06 -1.13
C TRP A 560 19.38 -4.94 -0.98
N ILE A 561 20.03 -4.79 0.19
CA ILE A 561 21.14 -3.85 0.39
C ILE A 561 22.29 -4.14 -0.57
N GLN A 562 22.64 -5.41 -0.77
CA GLN A 562 23.70 -5.80 -1.72
C GLN A 562 23.30 -5.50 -3.16
N ILE A 563 22.08 -5.85 -3.56
CA ILE A 563 21.54 -5.55 -4.89
C ILE A 563 21.50 -4.04 -5.14
N PHE A 564 21.02 -3.26 -4.17
CA PHE A 564 20.99 -1.81 -4.30
C PHE A 564 22.39 -1.22 -4.48
N ARG A 565 23.41 -1.75 -3.81
CA ARG A 565 24.79 -1.31 -4.03
C ARG A 565 25.30 -1.67 -5.41
N SER A 566 24.99 -2.86 -5.93
CA SER A 566 25.48 -3.29 -7.23
C SER A 566 24.85 -2.52 -8.41
N VAL A 567 23.60 -2.07 -8.28
CA VAL A 567 22.88 -1.34 -9.35
C VAL A 567 22.93 0.19 -9.23
N GLY A 568 23.78 0.72 -8.34
CA GLY A 568 23.96 2.16 -8.14
C GLY A 568 22.90 2.85 -7.27
N LYS A 569 22.04 2.10 -6.57
CA LYS A 569 21.08 2.63 -5.58
C LYS A 569 21.72 2.76 -4.19
N HIS A 570 22.89 3.39 -4.12
CA HIS A 570 23.70 3.48 -2.89
C HIS A 570 22.96 4.18 -1.74
N LYS A 571 22.11 5.16 -2.03
CA LYS A 571 21.29 5.83 -1.01
C LYS A 571 20.39 4.83 -0.29
N TYR A 572 19.50 4.13 -1.01
CA TYR A 572 18.63 3.11 -0.42
C TYR A 572 19.40 2.05 0.37
N ALA A 573 20.52 1.56 -0.16
CA ALA A 573 21.37 0.62 0.56
C ALA A 573 21.91 1.17 1.89
N ASN A 574 22.45 2.39 1.87
CA ASN A 574 23.04 3.02 3.05
C ASN A 574 21.99 3.40 4.09
N HIS A 575 20.84 3.90 3.64
CA HIS A 575 19.73 4.26 4.52
C HIS A 575 19.15 3.03 5.22
N THR A 576 18.90 1.95 4.48
CA THR A 576 18.39 0.69 5.06
C THR A 576 19.40 0.12 6.07
N LEU A 577 20.69 0.10 5.73
CA LEU A 577 21.72 -0.43 6.62
C LEU A 577 21.88 0.41 7.90
N ARG A 578 21.82 1.75 7.80
CA ARG A 578 21.84 2.64 8.96
C ARG A 578 20.58 2.49 9.83
N PHE A 579 19.41 2.35 9.21
CA PHE A 579 18.17 2.10 9.92
C PHE A 579 18.23 0.80 10.72
N LEU A 580 18.66 -0.30 10.10
CA LEU A 580 18.81 -1.59 10.79
C LEU A 580 19.85 -1.53 11.90
N HIS A 581 20.95 -0.80 11.70
CA HIS A 581 21.93 -0.56 12.76
C HIS A 581 21.27 0.12 13.97
N ALA A 582 20.52 1.18 13.73
CA ALA A 582 19.84 1.91 14.80
C ALA A 582 18.80 1.03 15.50
N LEU A 583 17.97 0.34 14.72
CA LEU A 583 16.89 -0.52 15.21
C LEU A 583 17.40 -1.62 16.16
N TYR A 584 18.52 -2.27 15.82
CA TYR A 584 19.00 -3.44 16.57
C TYR A 584 20.11 -3.16 17.57
N PHE A 585 20.91 -2.11 17.36
CA PHE A 585 22.11 -1.87 18.17
C PHE A 585 22.06 -0.56 18.97
N ILE A 586 21.15 0.36 18.64
CA ILE A 586 21.02 1.66 19.32
C ILE A 586 19.72 1.75 20.11
N TYR A 587 18.59 1.37 19.52
CA TYR A 587 17.28 1.54 20.13
C TYR A 587 17.06 0.55 21.28
N PRO A 588 16.42 0.97 22.38
CA PRO A 588 15.99 0.06 23.43
C PRO A 588 14.92 -0.91 22.92
N ASP A 589 14.74 -2.03 23.61
CA ASP A 589 13.85 -3.11 23.17
C ASP A 589 12.40 -2.64 22.97
N GLY A 590 11.89 -1.76 23.85
CA GLY A 590 10.55 -1.16 23.71
C GLY A 590 10.38 -0.42 22.39
N LEU A 591 11.23 0.58 22.11
CA LEU A 591 11.21 1.32 20.85
C LEU A 591 11.42 0.41 19.63
N ARG A 592 12.33 -0.58 19.73
CA ARG A 592 12.57 -1.55 18.65
C ARG A 592 11.28 -2.30 18.33
N GLN A 593 10.58 -2.80 19.34
CA GLN A 593 9.34 -3.53 19.17
C GLN A 593 8.25 -2.64 18.57
N VAL A 594 8.09 -1.41 19.07
CA VAL A 594 7.13 -0.43 18.54
C VAL A 594 7.35 -0.23 17.04
N ILE A 595 8.59 0.04 16.62
CA ILE A 595 8.92 0.26 15.20
C ILE A 595 8.65 -1.00 14.37
N ARG A 596 9.13 -2.17 14.82
CA ARG A 596 8.96 -3.44 14.09
C ARG A 596 7.48 -3.74 13.83
N TYR A 597 6.62 -3.50 14.82
CA TYR A 597 5.21 -3.87 14.73
C TYR A 597 4.33 -2.79 14.10
N ASN A 598 4.85 -1.58 13.88
CA ASN A 598 4.12 -0.47 13.25
C ASN A 598 4.75 0.02 11.92
N ILE A 599 5.78 -0.66 11.41
CA ILE A 599 6.38 -0.32 10.10
C ILE A 599 5.47 -0.70 8.92
N LEU A 600 4.56 -1.65 9.15
CA LEU A 600 3.46 -2.03 8.27
C LEU A 600 2.16 -1.88 9.04
N VAL A 601 1.12 -1.38 8.37
CA VAL A 601 -0.21 -1.14 8.94
C VAL A 601 -1.27 -1.84 8.10
N ASN A 602 -2.45 -2.10 8.64
CA ASN A 602 -3.50 -2.79 7.90
C ASN A 602 -4.76 -1.91 7.74
N PRO A 603 -4.95 -1.24 6.59
CA PRO A 603 -6.10 -0.37 6.36
C PRO A 603 -7.47 -1.06 6.46
N THR A 604 -7.54 -2.38 6.31
CA THR A 604 -8.82 -3.11 6.18
C THR A 604 -9.14 -4.03 7.35
N GLY A 605 -8.18 -4.32 8.22
CA GLY A 605 -8.31 -5.35 9.26
C GLY A 605 -8.42 -6.78 8.73
N LYS A 606 -8.20 -7.01 7.43
CA LYS A 606 -8.28 -8.35 6.81
C LYS A 606 -6.89 -9.00 6.77
N PRO A 607 -6.79 -10.34 6.90
CA PRO A 607 -5.54 -11.05 6.66
C PRO A 607 -4.95 -10.72 5.28
N LYS A 608 -3.61 -10.74 5.15
CA LYS A 608 -2.89 -10.50 3.88
C LYS A 608 -3.09 -9.09 3.28
N ALA A 609 -3.59 -8.14 4.07
CA ALA A 609 -3.89 -6.76 3.64
C ALA A 609 -3.00 -5.70 4.31
N PHE A 610 -1.82 -6.08 4.82
CA PHE A 610 -0.85 -5.12 5.34
C PHE A 610 -0.27 -4.25 4.21
N ARG A 611 0.02 -3.00 4.53
CA ARG A 611 0.57 -1.97 3.64
C ARG A 611 1.63 -1.17 4.39
N ALA A 612 2.59 -0.62 3.64
CA ALA A 612 3.55 0.30 4.21
C ALA A 612 2.90 1.64 4.56
N VAL A 613 3.43 2.33 5.56
CA VAL A 613 2.88 3.62 6.02
C VAL A 613 2.93 4.69 4.91
N ASP A 614 4.03 4.76 4.17
CA ASP A 614 4.19 5.69 3.04
C ASP A 614 3.24 5.39 1.87
N TRP A 615 2.78 4.14 1.72
CA TRP A 615 1.71 3.82 0.77
C TRP A 615 0.36 4.42 1.19
N VAL A 616 0.08 4.46 2.48
CA VAL A 616 -1.17 5.05 3.01
C VAL A 616 -1.18 6.56 2.79
N VAL A 617 -0.04 7.23 2.93
CA VAL A 617 0.10 8.65 2.61
C VAL A 617 -0.07 8.89 1.11
N GLU A 618 0.49 8.06 0.25
CA GLU A 618 0.30 8.20 -1.19
C GLU A 618 -1.16 7.93 -1.62
N LEU A 619 -1.86 7.03 -0.91
CA LEU A 619 -3.31 6.84 -1.10
C LEU A 619 -4.09 8.11 -0.70
N LEU A 620 -3.71 8.77 0.40
CA LEU A 620 -4.29 10.06 0.79
C LEU A 620 -4.03 11.13 -0.28
N ASN A 621 -2.81 11.20 -0.83
CA ASN A 621 -2.47 12.08 -1.94
C ASN A 621 -3.35 11.82 -3.16
N LEU A 622 -3.58 10.56 -3.50
CA LEU A 622 -4.44 10.18 -4.62
C LEU A 622 -5.86 10.71 -4.43
N TYR A 623 -6.46 10.51 -3.25
CA TYR A 623 -7.81 11.02 -2.96
C TYR A 623 -7.90 12.55 -3.05
N ILE A 624 -6.83 13.27 -2.67
CA ILE A 624 -6.76 14.73 -2.81
C ILE A 624 -6.59 15.16 -4.28
N LYS A 625 -5.78 14.43 -5.08
CA LYS A 625 -5.56 14.73 -6.50
C LYS A 625 -6.83 14.56 -7.33
N VAL A 626 -7.59 13.48 -7.09
CA VAL A 626 -8.86 13.22 -7.80
C VAL A 626 -9.81 14.41 -7.67
N ARG A 627 -9.85 15.07 -6.49
CA ARG A 627 -10.66 16.28 -6.28
C ARG A 627 -10.32 17.43 -7.25
N LYS A 628 -9.04 17.69 -7.50
CA LYS A 628 -8.62 18.85 -8.33
C LYS A 628 -8.84 18.63 -9.83
N LEU A 629 -8.69 17.40 -10.31
CA LEU A 629 -8.97 17.06 -11.73
C LEU A 629 -10.44 17.30 -12.10
N TYR A 630 -11.37 17.11 -11.16
CA TYR A 630 -12.79 17.39 -11.39
C TYR A 630 -13.09 18.91 -11.46
N ASP A 631 -12.46 19.72 -10.62
CA ASP A 631 -12.60 21.19 -10.67
C ASP A 631 -12.12 21.75 -12.04
N GLU A 632 -11.05 21.17 -12.61
CA GLU A 632 -10.47 21.55 -13.91
C GLU A 632 -11.35 21.22 -15.12
N VAL A 633 -12.05 20.07 -15.13
CA VAL A 633 -12.98 19.73 -16.21
C VAL A 633 -14.16 20.70 -16.23
N THR A 634 -14.62 21.16 -15.07
CA THR A 634 -15.76 22.08 -14.99
C THR A 634 -15.43 23.53 -15.35
N ASP A 635 -14.21 23.98 -15.13
CA ASP A 635 -13.75 25.31 -15.57
C ASP A 635 -13.53 25.41 -17.10
N ILE A 636 -13.33 24.29 -17.79
CA ILE A 636 -13.23 24.25 -19.26
C ILE A 636 -14.60 24.41 -19.91
N TYR A 637 -15.67 23.91 -19.28
CA TYR A 637 -17.04 24.06 -19.81
C TYR A 637 -17.67 25.42 -19.50
N ASP A 638 -17.30 26.08 -18.40
CA ASP A 638 -17.82 27.42 -18.04
C ASP A 638 -17.12 28.58 -18.81
N LYS A 639 -16.15 28.29 -19.69
CA LYS A 639 -15.46 29.29 -20.53
C LYS A 639 -15.86 29.28 -22.01
N ASN A 640 -16.81 28.44 -22.42
CA ASN A 640 -17.28 28.33 -23.81
C ASN A 640 -18.76 28.70 -24.02
N ASP A 641 -19.39 29.43 -23.09
CA ASP A 641 -20.70 30.09 -23.31
C ASP A 641 -20.61 31.62 -23.15
#